data_AF-A0A931TBR4-F1
#
_entry.id   AF-A0A931TBR4-F1
#
_cell.length_a   1.000
_cell.length_b   1.000
_cell.length_c   1.000
_cell.angle_alpha   90.00
_cell.angle_beta   90.00
_cell.angle_gamma   90.00
#
_symmetry.space_group_name_H-M   'P 1'
#
loop_
_entity.id
_entity.type
_entity.pdbx_description
1 polymer ?
#
loop_
_entity_poly.entity_id
_entity_poly.type
_entity_poly.pdbx_seq_one_letter_code
_entity_poly.pdbx_strand_id
1 'polypeptide(L)'
;MRRWSSRIVIVLMLLSLDQARLANAQTSEPQLTVAFANPTTGATLSGSATVTVKADGGTGLTYRVGVGDVWVYTGANPSFSLNTTAFPNGSHVLTAMVTDASNRTATASIAMTVSNASTGAAGFTASITYPSAGKTVGGSQSVGMSTTVDWRTPKTFVLSVDGAPIVSRSMATGSTLWIIWDTRTIGNGARTLSLAVTANGQTAATTRAVTVANGTAAPPPPPPSPPPPPSPPPPPPGLTASFTSPAAGASVSGTTTVGMAAANASGTTTFRLALGGTVIATQPVAGSTASYAWNTTGVSNGSHTLTLMVTSGAQTATTTRTVTVANPTSAASFTAAFTYPHAGQAVSGSQSIGMSTTAPWRAAKTFALSVDGTPIVSRAMATGSTLWIIWDTRTIGNGSRTLSLAVTANGQTAATTRAVTVTNGAAAPPPPPPPPPPPPPPPPPPPPLPSPPPALTASFTSPAAGASVSGTTAVGMAAANASGTTTFQLALGGTVIATQTVTGSTASYAWNTTGVSNGSQTLTLTVTSGAQTATTTHSVTVANPTSGASFTAAFTYPNAGQAVGGSQSVGMSTTAPWGAAKTFALSVDGTPIATRAMATGSTLWITWDTRTVASGSRTLSLAVTANGQTATTSRAVTVSNAGTTPPPPPSAALTAAFTSPAAGATLTGTTQVGMAVSGATAPTTFKLSVASPSPADLSTQTVAGTAATYAWNTSSVPDGTHTLTLMVTDAAGKTASTSRTVTVRNTGTPPPPPPAGGAMGPLRVLASNPRYFTDGSGRAVYLTGSHHWESLVDRDIVYPPAAFGYAGSLDWMAARGHNFMRMWAWEPSRHHRVGGIHGTGTLYYNAPSPWMRTGPGTALDGRPKWDLTRLNQAYFDRLRSRVIQAREHGIYVSVMLFEGFAVQFATMVVHPFGTASNVNGINGDPNGDGKVTEVHTLLNPAITEIQKAYVRKVIDTVNDLDNVLYEIANEAGSYSTSWQYAMIDYIKQYQAGKPKQHPVGMTFQYAGGSNSTLFSSPADWISPGETGGYKTAPPAATGQKVIITDTDHLGGALGGLGRAWVWRSFTRGLNTIYMDPMDNDATREDARRAMGYTLDYANRMNLAAMTPQPALCSTAYCLAATSGTDDEFLVYLPSGGTVSVDLTAAPGTLSYEWFRPSTGAVVSRGTTTGGTRRSFTAPFTGDAVLYIGR
;
A
#
# COMPACT_ATOMS: atom_id res chain seq x y z
N MET A 1 -20.07 -77.05 -31.91
CA MET A 1 -19.29 -77.22 -30.66
C MET A 1 -18.00 -77.99 -30.95
N ARG A 2 -17.02 -77.98 -30.02
CA ARG A 2 -16.04 -79.05 -29.62
C ARG A 2 -15.75 -80.22 -30.61
N ARG A 3 -14.53 -80.77 -30.74
CA ARG A 3 -13.32 -80.76 -29.87
C ARG A 3 -12.03 -81.11 -30.67
N TRP A 4 -10.87 -81.21 -30.01
CA TRP A 4 -9.53 -81.42 -30.59
C TRP A 4 -9.16 -82.88 -30.90
N SER A 5 -8.20 -83.08 -31.82
CA SER A 5 -6.95 -83.88 -31.67
C SER A 5 -6.09 -83.81 -32.94
N SER A 6 -4.77 -84.09 -32.97
CA SER A 6 -3.70 -84.02 -31.96
C SER A 6 -2.31 -84.04 -32.67
N ARG A 7 -1.24 -83.68 -31.94
CA ARG A 7 0.16 -83.55 -32.44
C ARG A 7 0.73 -84.86 -33.03
N ILE A 8 1.36 -84.81 -34.21
CA ILE A 8 2.46 -85.74 -34.61
C ILE A 8 3.34 -85.24 -35.76
N VAL A 9 2.82 -84.35 -36.64
CA VAL A 9 3.53 -83.78 -37.82
C VAL A 9 4.74 -82.88 -37.46
N ILE A 10 5.10 -82.76 -36.18
CA ILE A 10 6.03 -81.74 -35.64
C ILE A 10 7.51 -82.16 -35.69
N VAL A 11 7.84 -83.45 -35.79
CA VAL A 11 9.22 -83.94 -35.59
C VAL A 11 10.01 -84.17 -36.89
N LEU A 12 9.34 -84.51 -38.00
CA LEU A 12 10.01 -84.93 -39.25
C LEU A 12 10.13 -83.85 -40.35
N MET A 13 9.57 -82.66 -40.16
CA MET A 13 9.85 -81.48 -41.02
C MET A 13 11.06 -80.66 -40.55
N LEU A 14 11.71 -81.04 -39.44
CA LEU A 14 12.79 -80.29 -38.80
C LEU A 14 14.20 -80.54 -39.41
N LEU A 15 14.32 -81.34 -40.47
CA LEU A 15 15.62 -81.80 -41.00
C LEU A 15 15.80 -81.68 -42.52
N SER A 16 14.86 -81.04 -43.25
CA SER A 16 14.88 -81.00 -44.73
C SER A 16 14.80 -79.59 -45.34
N LEU A 17 15.18 -78.55 -44.59
CA LEU A 17 15.15 -77.14 -45.04
C LEU A 17 16.45 -76.36 -44.75
N ASP A 18 17.46 -77.03 -44.20
CA ASP A 18 18.65 -76.40 -43.61
C ASP A 18 19.81 -76.16 -44.60
N GLN A 19 19.61 -76.43 -45.90
CA GLN A 19 20.60 -76.14 -46.96
C GLN A 19 20.03 -75.32 -48.12
N ALA A 20 18.74 -74.96 -48.10
CA ALA A 20 18.08 -74.19 -49.17
C ALA A 20 17.93 -72.68 -48.86
N ARG A 21 18.64 -72.17 -47.84
CA ARG A 21 18.66 -70.73 -47.47
C ARG A 21 20.07 -70.12 -47.38
N LEU A 22 21.11 -70.88 -47.75
CA LEU A 22 22.51 -70.44 -47.67
C LEU A 22 23.05 -69.80 -48.97
N ALA A 23 22.17 -69.46 -49.90
CA ALA A 23 22.47 -68.62 -51.07
C ALA A 23 21.33 -67.62 -51.33
N ASN A 24 21.68 -66.42 -51.77
CA ASN A 24 20.76 -65.31 -52.09
C ASN A 24 19.81 -64.84 -50.98
N ALA A 25 20.38 -64.67 -49.77
CA ALA A 25 19.88 -63.70 -48.80
C ALA A 25 21.05 -62.84 -48.26
N GLN A 26 21.72 -62.07 -49.13
CA GLN A 26 22.61 -60.99 -48.70
C GLN A 26 21.78 -59.78 -48.22
N THR A 27 20.86 -60.02 -47.29
CA THR A 27 20.27 -58.98 -46.47
C THR A 27 21.37 -58.44 -45.58
N SER A 28 21.85 -57.23 -45.86
CA SER A 28 22.69 -56.46 -44.94
C SER A 28 22.11 -56.52 -43.53
N GLU A 29 22.97 -56.61 -42.51
CA GLU A 29 22.50 -56.31 -41.14
C GLU A 29 21.73 -54.98 -41.14
N PRO A 30 20.73 -54.81 -40.26
CA PRO A 30 20.14 -53.50 -40.02
C PRO A 30 21.27 -52.55 -39.60
N GLN A 31 21.64 -51.66 -40.52
CA GLN A 31 22.72 -50.71 -40.32
C GLN A 31 22.34 -49.78 -39.18
N LEU A 32 23.18 -49.70 -38.15
CA LEU A 32 23.01 -48.70 -37.11
C LEU A 32 23.10 -47.32 -37.77
N THR A 33 22.06 -46.52 -37.64
CA THR A 33 21.97 -45.17 -38.19
C THR A 33 21.66 -44.17 -37.09
N VAL A 34 22.10 -42.92 -37.28
CA VAL A 34 21.90 -41.83 -36.33
C VAL A 34 21.67 -40.52 -37.07
N ALA A 35 20.80 -39.66 -36.55
CA ALA A 35 20.53 -38.33 -37.05
C ALA A 35 20.07 -37.39 -35.93
N PHE A 36 20.31 -36.09 -36.07
CA PHE A 36 19.70 -35.10 -35.18
C PHE A 36 18.23 -34.89 -35.56
N ALA A 37 17.34 -35.03 -34.59
CA ALA A 37 15.94 -34.62 -34.70
C ALA A 37 15.74 -33.17 -34.21
N ASN A 38 16.58 -32.71 -33.27
CA ASN A 38 16.75 -31.31 -32.93
C ASN A 38 18.18 -31.06 -32.41
N PRO A 39 18.85 -29.94 -32.75
CA PRO A 39 18.45 -28.96 -33.75
C PRO A 39 18.64 -29.46 -35.18
N THR A 40 18.15 -28.70 -36.16
CA THR A 40 18.44 -28.91 -37.59
C THR A 40 19.77 -28.28 -37.98
N THR A 41 20.36 -28.73 -39.09
CA THR A 41 21.56 -28.11 -39.68
C THR A 41 21.35 -26.61 -39.93
N GLY A 42 22.33 -25.80 -39.55
CA GLY A 42 22.32 -24.33 -39.67
C GLY A 42 21.61 -23.60 -38.54
N ALA A 43 21.00 -24.29 -37.57
CA ALA A 43 20.30 -23.65 -36.46
C ALA A 43 21.24 -22.81 -35.56
N THR A 44 20.71 -21.72 -35.01
CA THR A 44 21.40 -20.91 -34.00
C THR A 44 20.96 -21.32 -32.60
N LEU A 45 21.91 -21.63 -31.72
CA LEU A 45 21.69 -22.05 -30.34
C LEU A 45 22.22 -21.02 -29.35
N SER A 46 21.52 -20.82 -28.24
CA SER A 46 21.90 -19.87 -27.18
C SER A 46 21.36 -20.31 -25.81
N GLY A 47 22.08 -19.94 -24.74
CA GLY A 47 21.71 -20.30 -23.37
C GLY A 47 21.66 -21.81 -23.12
N SER A 48 20.45 -22.34 -22.93
CA SER A 48 20.20 -23.76 -22.65
C SER A 48 19.28 -24.33 -23.73
N ALA A 49 19.86 -25.13 -24.64
CA ALA A 49 19.19 -25.65 -25.82
C ALA A 49 18.97 -27.17 -25.71
N THR A 50 17.76 -27.66 -26.00
CA THR A 50 17.49 -29.11 -26.00
C THR A 50 18.00 -29.74 -27.29
N VAL A 51 18.92 -30.70 -27.17
CA VAL A 51 19.40 -31.53 -28.28
C VAL A 51 18.70 -32.88 -28.20
N THR A 52 18.25 -33.39 -29.35
CA THR A 52 17.60 -34.69 -29.49
C THR A 52 18.17 -35.44 -30.69
N VAL A 53 18.70 -36.63 -30.44
CA VAL A 53 19.29 -37.54 -31.42
C VAL A 53 18.38 -38.74 -31.63
N LYS A 54 17.94 -39.00 -32.87
CA LYS A 54 17.29 -40.26 -33.23
C LYS A 54 18.37 -41.24 -33.70
N ALA A 55 18.26 -42.49 -33.28
CA ALA A 55 19.01 -43.61 -33.86
C ALA A 55 18.06 -44.77 -34.18
N ASP A 56 18.47 -45.64 -35.10
CA ASP A 56 17.68 -46.76 -35.61
C ASP A 56 18.60 -47.94 -35.96
N GLY A 57 18.07 -49.17 -35.95
CA GLY A 57 18.81 -50.39 -36.33
C GLY A 57 19.68 -51.04 -35.23
N GLY A 58 19.56 -50.68 -33.95
CA GLY A 58 20.29 -51.30 -32.84
C GLY A 58 19.57 -51.25 -31.49
N THR A 59 20.13 -51.91 -30.45
CA THR A 59 19.54 -51.98 -29.09
C THR A 59 20.58 -51.68 -28.01
N GLY A 60 20.14 -51.32 -26.80
CA GLY A 60 21.04 -50.91 -25.71
C GLY A 60 21.80 -49.61 -25.98
N LEU A 61 21.18 -48.69 -26.73
CA LEU A 61 21.85 -47.54 -27.34
C LEU A 61 22.41 -46.56 -26.29
N THR A 62 23.71 -46.32 -26.36
CA THR A 62 24.39 -45.25 -25.62
C THR A 62 24.65 -44.09 -26.56
N TYR A 63 24.10 -42.92 -26.25
CA TYR A 63 24.26 -41.69 -27.00
C TYR A 63 25.42 -40.89 -26.45
N ARG A 64 26.34 -40.45 -27.31
CA ARG A 64 27.38 -39.46 -27.01
C ARG A 64 27.19 -38.28 -27.94
N VAL A 65 27.27 -37.06 -27.42
CA VAL A 65 27.22 -35.83 -28.25
C VAL A 65 28.35 -34.90 -27.85
N GLY A 66 28.94 -34.22 -28.83
CA GLY A 66 30.02 -33.25 -28.67
C GLY A 66 29.81 -31.99 -29.51
N VAL A 67 30.49 -30.91 -29.10
CA VAL A 67 30.57 -29.61 -29.79
C VAL A 67 32.04 -29.42 -30.18
N GLY A 68 32.33 -29.44 -31.49
CA GLY A 68 33.69 -29.64 -31.97
C GLY A 68 34.28 -30.94 -31.42
N ASP A 69 35.52 -30.89 -30.91
CA ASP A 69 36.21 -32.04 -30.33
C ASP A 69 35.79 -32.37 -28.88
N VAL A 70 34.96 -31.53 -28.25
CA VAL A 70 34.59 -31.66 -26.83
C VAL A 70 33.29 -32.46 -26.71
N TRP A 71 33.35 -33.63 -26.07
CA TRP A 71 32.17 -34.42 -25.73
C TRP A 71 31.43 -33.82 -24.53
N VAL A 72 30.17 -33.42 -24.74
CA VAL A 72 29.35 -32.65 -23.79
C VAL A 72 28.26 -33.49 -23.11
N TYR A 73 27.94 -34.65 -23.68
CA TYR A 73 26.95 -35.58 -23.13
C TYR A 73 27.34 -37.03 -23.43
N THR A 74 27.00 -37.93 -22.51
CA THR A 74 27.09 -39.39 -22.68
C THR A 74 26.03 -40.03 -21.77
N GLY A 75 25.14 -40.85 -22.35
CA GLY A 75 24.06 -41.50 -21.60
C GLY A 75 23.02 -42.20 -22.47
N ALA A 76 22.03 -42.84 -21.85
CA ALA A 76 21.00 -43.61 -22.55
C ALA A 76 19.81 -42.78 -23.06
N ASN A 77 19.63 -41.53 -22.60
CA ASN A 77 18.54 -40.68 -23.08
C ASN A 77 18.89 -40.07 -24.45
N PRO A 78 17.99 -40.15 -25.45
CA PRO A 78 18.20 -39.53 -26.77
C PRO A 78 18.05 -38.00 -26.75
N SER A 79 17.39 -37.44 -25.73
CA SER A 79 17.20 -36.01 -25.52
C SER A 79 17.92 -35.53 -24.25
N PHE A 80 18.63 -34.42 -24.33
CA PHE A 80 19.32 -33.78 -23.20
C PHE A 80 19.40 -32.25 -23.41
N SER A 81 19.79 -31.52 -22.35
CA SER A 81 20.01 -30.08 -22.44
C SER A 81 21.50 -29.75 -22.61
N LEU A 82 21.82 -29.01 -23.66
CA LEU A 82 23.13 -28.44 -23.95
C LEU A 82 23.20 -27.00 -23.39
N ASN A 83 24.10 -26.75 -22.44
CA ASN A 83 24.46 -25.38 -22.08
C ASN A 83 25.44 -24.81 -23.12
N THR A 84 24.96 -23.91 -23.98
CA THR A 84 25.81 -23.33 -25.04
C THR A 84 26.75 -22.26 -24.51
N THR A 85 26.57 -21.75 -23.29
CA THR A 85 27.45 -20.71 -22.71
C THR A 85 28.86 -21.21 -22.39
N ALA A 86 29.10 -22.52 -22.49
CA ALA A 86 30.43 -23.12 -22.37
C ALA A 86 31.27 -23.02 -23.66
N PHE A 87 30.70 -22.56 -24.77
CA PHE A 87 31.36 -22.51 -26.08
C PHE A 87 31.50 -21.07 -26.61
N PRO A 88 32.59 -20.74 -27.32
CA PRO A 88 32.74 -19.46 -28.01
C PRO A 88 31.61 -19.18 -28.99
N ASN A 89 31.33 -17.91 -29.27
CA ASN A 89 30.33 -17.53 -30.27
C ASN A 89 30.89 -17.71 -31.69
N GLY A 90 30.12 -18.31 -32.60
CA GLY A 90 30.54 -18.62 -33.96
C GLY A 90 29.88 -19.88 -34.51
N SER A 91 30.39 -20.36 -35.66
CA SER A 91 29.98 -21.64 -36.24
C SER A 91 30.68 -22.80 -35.52
N HIS A 92 29.93 -23.85 -35.22
CA HIS A 92 30.38 -25.09 -34.58
C HIS A 92 29.82 -26.30 -35.31
N VAL A 93 30.46 -27.45 -35.11
CA VAL A 93 29.91 -28.75 -35.52
C VAL A 93 29.40 -29.46 -34.27
N LEU A 94 28.12 -29.83 -34.27
CA LEU A 94 27.51 -30.69 -33.26
C LEU A 94 27.57 -32.13 -33.79
N THR A 95 28.29 -33.01 -33.11
CA THR A 95 28.53 -34.41 -33.52
C THR A 95 27.89 -35.36 -32.53
N ALA A 96 27.01 -36.23 -33.02
CA ALA A 96 26.41 -37.31 -32.25
C ALA A 96 26.99 -38.66 -32.71
N MET A 97 27.46 -39.45 -31.75
CA MET A 97 27.83 -40.85 -31.96
C MET A 97 26.94 -41.74 -31.09
N VAL A 98 26.41 -42.80 -31.66
CA VAL A 98 25.64 -43.82 -30.94
C VAL A 98 26.36 -45.15 -31.02
N THR A 99 26.48 -45.82 -29.87
CA THR A 99 27.02 -47.18 -29.74
C THR A 99 25.89 -48.11 -29.29
N ASP A 100 25.74 -49.27 -29.94
CA ASP A 100 24.79 -50.31 -29.51
C ASP A 100 25.44 -51.36 -28.61
N ALA A 101 24.64 -52.26 -28.05
CA ALA A 101 25.11 -53.33 -27.15
C ALA A 101 26.07 -54.34 -27.82
N SER A 102 26.16 -54.34 -29.15
CA SER A 102 27.12 -55.14 -29.94
C SER A 102 28.40 -54.35 -30.28
N ASN A 103 28.62 -53.19 -29.65
CA ASN A 103 29.69 -52.23 -29.95
C ASN A 103 29.71 -51.71 -31.40
N ARG A 104 28.63 -51.86 -32.18
CA ARG A 104 28.50 -51.21 -33.48
C ARG A 104 28.29 -49.72 -33.23
N THR A 105 28.90 -48.86 -34.06
CA THR A 105 28.83 -47.40 -33.90
C THR A 105 28.33 -46.70 -35.16
N ALA A 106 27.54 -45.66 -34.97
CA ALA A 106 27.10 -44.75 -36.03
C ALA A 106 27.33 -43.30 -35.59
N THR A 107 27.70 -42.42 -36.52
CA THR A 107 27.99 -41.01 -36.25
C THR A 107 27.28 -40.11 -37.25
N ALA A 108 26.73 -38.99 -36.77
CA ALA A 108 26.21 -37.91 -37.60
C ALA A 108 26.66 -36.56 -37.04
N SER A 109 26.87 -35.60 -37.92
CA SER A 109 27.32 -34.24 -37.57
C SER A 109 26.49 -33.19 -38.31
N ILE A 110 26.18 -32.09 -37.62
CA ILE A 110 25.51 -30.93 -38.22
C ILE A 110 26.28 -29.65 -37.87
N ALA A 111 26.35 -28.71 -38.82
CA ALA A 111 26.77 -27.35 -38.52
C ALA A 111 25.67 -26.63 -37.72
N MET A 112 26.04 -25.84 -36.72
CA MET A 112 25.15 -24.97 -35.95
C MET A 112 25.90 -23.71 -35.48
N THR A 113 25.19 -22.62 -35.22
CA THR A 113 25.80 -21.37 -34.75
C THR A 113 25.57 -21.21 -33.26
N VAL A 114 26.64 -21.17 -32.46
CA VAL A 114 26.53 -20.73 -31.06
C VAL A 114 26.47 -19.22 -31.04
N SER A 115 25.38 -18.66 -30.53
CA SER A 115 25.23 -17.21 -30.33
C SER A 115 24.74 -16.89 -28.92
N ASN A 116 25.66 -17.04 -27.96
CA ASN A 116 25.56 -16.36 -26.67
C ASN A 116 25.92 -14.87 -26.78
N ALA A 117 26.28 -14.39 -27.98
CA ALA A 117 26.56 -12.99 -28.29
C ALA A 117 25.25 -12.20 -28.33
N SER A 118 24.81 -11.71 -27.17
CA SER A 118 23.68 -10.78 -27.09
C SER A 118 24.05 -9.46 -27.79
N THR A 119 23.39 -9.15 -28.91
CA THR A 119 23.12 -7.76 -29.27
C THR A 119 22.31 -7.15 -28.12
N GLY A 120 22.97 -6.32 -27.31
CA GLY A 120 22.74 -6.22 -25.86
C GLY A 120 21.35 -5.82 -25.36
N ALA A 121 20.41 -6.77 -25.37
CA ALA A 121 19.35 -6.84 -24.37
C ALA A 121 19.92 -7.57 -23.14
N ALA A 122 20.14 -6.84 -22.04
CA ALA A 122 20.50 -7.44 -20.77
C ALA A 122 19.34 -8.28 -20.21
N GLY A 123 19.55 -9.01 -19.11
CA GLY A 123 18.51 -9.66 -18.32
C GLY A 123 17.50 -8.70 -17.65
N PHE A 124 17.44 -7.46 -18.11
CA PHE A 124 16.60 -6.37 -17.65
C PHE A 124 16.39 -5.36 -18.80
N THR A 125 15.28 -4.62 -18.79
CA THR A 125 15.04 -3.54 -19.76
C THR A 125 15.56 -2.20 -19.24
N ALA A 126 15.82 -1.27 -20.16
CA ALA A 126 15.93 0.16 -19.88
C ALA A 126 14.76 0.89 -20.56
N SER A 127 14.26 1.99 -19.98
CA SER A 127 13.12 2.74 -20.53
C SER A 127 13.18 4.22 -20.15
N ILE A 128 13.16 5.10 -21.14
CA ILE A 128 12.91 6.54 -20.94
C ILE A 128 11.39 6.70 -20.77
N THR A 129 10.93 6.99 -19.55
CA THR A 129 9.50 7.11 -19.20
C THR A 129 8.93 8.49 -19.52
N TYR A 130 9.77 9.53 -19.52
CA TYR A 130 9.41 10.88 -19.91
C TYR A 130 10.64 11.61 -20.47
N PRO A 131 10.54 12.50 -21.48
CA PRO A 131 9.33 12.86 -22.23
C PRO A 131 8.75 11.69 -23.06
N SER A 132 7.53 11.83 -23.55
CA SER A 132 6.96 10.89 -24.53
C SER A 132 7.66 11.00 -25.90
N ALA A 133 7.56 9.95 -26.73
CA ALA A 133 8.12 9.98 -28.08
C ALA A 133 7.48 11.10 -28.92
N GLY A 134 8.29 11.81 -29.71
CA GLY A 134 7.86 12.92 -30.58
C GLY A 134 7.53 14.23 -29.84
N LYS A 135 7.69 14.31 -28.52
CA LYS A 135 7.31 15.48 -27.71
C LYS A 135 8.24 16.67 -27.96
N THR A 136 7.66 17.86 -28.15
CA THR A 136 8.42 19.12 -28.29
C THR A 136 8.90 19.65 -26.93
N VAL A 137 10.21 19.86 -26.79
CA VAL A 137 10.94 20.18 -25.55
C VAL A 137 11.67 21.53 -25.68
N GLY A 138 11.72 22.33 -24.62
CA GLY A 138 12.33 23.68 -24.64
C GLY A 138 12.66 24.17 -23.22
N GLY A 139 13.79 24.87 -23.04
CA GLY A 139 14.27 25.25 -21.71
C GLY A 139 14.68 24.05 -20.83
N SER A 140 14.58 24.21 -19.50
CA SER A 140 14.81 23.10 -18.57
C SER A 140 13.66 22.09 -18.61
N GLN A 141 13.98 20.82 -18.88
CA GLN A 141 13.04 19.72 -19.07
C GLN A 141 13.43 18.55 -18.17
N SER A 142 12.44 17.93 -17.51
CA SER A 142 12.68 16.68 -16.79
C SER A 142 12.84 15.51 -17.76
N VAL A 143 13.74 14.58 -17.46
CA VAL A 143 13.83 13.27 -18.14
C VAL A 143 13.69 12.17 -17.09
N GLY A 144 12.72 11.29 -17.30
CA GLY A 144 12.43 10.14 -16.45
C GLY A 144 12.95 8.86 -17.07
N MET A 145 13.59 8.02 -16.25
CA MET A 145 14.26 6.80 -16.67
C MET A 145 13.94 5.66 -15.68
N SER A 146 13.73 4.45 -16.20
CA SER A 146 13.44 3.25 -15.41
C SER A 146 14.16 2.02 -15.95
N THR A 147 14.29 1.00 -15.11
CA THR A 147 14.87 -0.29 -15.47
C THR A 147 14.28 -1.43 -14.64
N THR A 148 14.31 -2.65 -15.18
CA THR A 148 13.93 -3.86 -14.43
C THR A 148 15.11 -4.58 -13.76
N VAL A 149 16.30 -3.96 -13.67
CA VAL A 149 17.38 -4.45 -12.79
C VAL A 149 16.85 -4.52 -11.36
N ASP A 150 16.98 -5.67 -10.69
CA ASP A 150 16.62 -5.84 -9.28
C ASP A 150 17.07 -4.65 -8.42
N TRP A 151 16.19 -4.21 -7.52
CA TRP A 151 16.36 -2.96 -6.81
C TRP A 151 17.54 -2.94 -5.82
N ARG A 152 18.11 -4.10 -5.46
CA ARG A 152 19.30 -4.21 -4.59
C ARG A 152 20.62 -4.35 -5.36
N THR A 153 20.53 -4.66 -6.65
CA THR A 153 21.70 -4.80 -7.53
C THR A 153 22.25 -3.42 -7.93
N PRO A 154 23.57 -3.15 -7.81
CA PRO A 154 24.16 -1.89 -8.26
C PRO A 154 24.05 -1.68 -9.78
N LYS A 155 23.76 -0.45 -10.22
CA LYS A 155 23.60 -0.09 -11.64
C LYS A 155 24.03 1.34 -11.97
N THR A 156 24.33 1.61 -13.23
CA THR A 156 24.70 2.94 -13.75
C THR A 156 23.78 3.33 -14.90
N PHE A 157 23.13 4.49 -14.80
CA PHE A 157 22.34 5.10 -15.88
C PHE A 157 23.22 6.11 -16.63
N VAL A 158 23.27 6.02 -17.96
CA VAL A 158 23.93 6.98 -18.85
C VAL A 158 22.90 7.49 -19.85
N LEU A 159 22.67 8.80 -19.88
CA LEU A 159 21.77 9.47 -20.82
C LEU A 159 22.58 10.37 -21.76
N SER A 160 22.31 10.26 -23.06
CA SER A 160 22.90 11.09 -24.12
C SER A 160 21.83 11.71 -25.02
N VAL A 161 22.22 12.78 -25.74
CA VAL A 161 21.44 13.42 -26.80
C VAL A 161 22.25 13.34 -28.09
N ASP A 162 21.68 12.78 -29.15
CA ASP A 162 22.35 12.55 -30.44
C ASP A 162 23.72 11.82 -30.29
N GLY A 163 23.83 10.96 -29.27
CA GLY A 163 25.06 10.24 -28.90
C GLY A 163 25.95 10.94 -27.87
N ALA A 164 25.87 12.28 -27.72
CA ALA A 164 26.68 13.02 -26.75
C ALA A 164 26.15 12.86 -25.31
N PRO A 165 26.94 12.34 -24.34
CA PRO A 165 26.49 12.09 -22.98
C PRO A 165 26.21 13.39 -22.21
N ILE A 166 25.03 13.49 -21.61
CA ILE A 166 24.60 14.64 -20.79
C ILE A 166 24.55 14.31 -19.30
N VAL A 167 24.31 13.05 -18.91
CA VAL A 167 24.38 12.59 -17.51
C VAL A 167 24.89 11.15 -17.44
N SER A 168 25.77 10.86 -16.47
CA SER A 168 26.03 9.50 -15.97
C SER A 168 25.83 9.48 -14.45
N ARG A 169 25.13 8.47 -13.92
CA ARG A 169 24.87 8.30 -12.48
C ARG A 169 24.78 6.83 -12.07
N SER A 170 25.61 6.45 -11.09
CA SER A 170 25.56 5.14 -10.45
C SER A 170 24.61 5.14 -9.23
N MET A 171 23.92 4.03 -9.01
CA MET A 171 22.98 3.81 -7.91
C MET A 171 23.21 2.41 -7.32
N ALA A 172 23.45 2.34 -6.01
CA ALA A 172 23.59 1.06 -5.30
C ALA A 172 22.25 0.34 -5.10
N THR A 173 21.15 1.10 -5.01
CA THR A 173 19.77 0.58 -4.91
C THR A 173 18.77 1.45 -5.69
N GLY A 174 17.59 0.91 -5.99
CA GLY A 174 16.50 1.56 -6.73
C GLY A 174 16.40 1.14 -8.19
N SER A 175 15.29 1.46 -8.86
CA SER A 175 14.97 1.04 -10.24
C SER A 175 14.54 2.18 -11.18
N THR A 176 14.46 3.41 -10.68
CA THR A 176 14.06 4.60 -11.44
C THR A 176 14.95 5.80 -11.09
N LEU A 177 15.28 6.62 -12.10
CA LEU A 177 16.05 7.85 -11.96
C LEU A 177 15.37 8.99 -12.72
N TRP A 178 15.35 10.17 -12.13
CA TRP A 178 14.93 11.41 -12.78
C TRP A 178 16.09 12.40 -12.82
N ILE A 179 16.19 13.15 -13.91
CA ILE A 179 17.14 14.26 -14.08
C ILE A 179 16.44 15.50 -14.63
N ILE A 180 17.14 16.64 -14.60
CA ILE A 180 16.80 17.82 -15.41
C ILE A 180 17.86 17.96 -16.51
N TRP A 181 17.40 18.16 -17.73
CA TRP A 181 18.19 18.48 -18.92
C TRP A 181 17.81 19.88 -19.39
N ASP A 182 18.78 20.76 -19.62
CA ASP A 182 18.51 22.07 -20.22
C ASP A 182 18.67 22.00 -21.74
N THR A 183 17.56 22.10 -22.48
CA THR A 183 17.61 22.01 -23.94
C THR A 183 18.19 23.25 -24.59
N ARG A 184 18.48 24.33 -23.84
CA ARG A 184 19.15 25.54 -24.35
C ARG A 184 20.62 25.30 -24.68
N THR A 185 21.21 24.20 -24.22
CA THR A 185 22.59 23.81 -24.56
C THR A 185 22.71 23.06 -25.89
N ILE A 186 21.61 22.90 -26.65
CA ILE A 186 21.61 22.24 -27.96
C ILE A 186 20.69 22.99 -28.95
N GLY A 187 21.03 22.95 -30.24
CA GLY A 187 20.26 23.61 -31.29
C GLY A 187 18.86 23.02 -31.47
N ASN A 188 17.92 23.88 -31.89
CA ASN A 188 16.55 23.49 -32.23
C ASN A 188 16.52 22.43 -33.36
N GLY A 189 15.43 21.67 -33.47
CA GLY A 189 15.23 20.59 -34.44
C GLY A 189 14.91 19.24 -33.81
N ALA A 190 14.76 18.20 -34.63
CA ALA A 190 14.61 16.83 -34.14
C ALA A 190 15.89 16.34 -33.45
N ARG A 191 15.74 15.59 -32.34
CA ARG A 191 16.83 15.06 -31.51
C ARG A 191 16.49 13.65 -31.02
N THR A 192 17.49 12.85 -30.75
CA THR A 192 17.35 11.50 -30.17
C THR A 192 17.92 11.46 -28.77
N LEU A 193 17.06 11.23 -27.77
CA LEU A 193 17.50 10.82 -26.44
C LEU A 193 17.90 9.34 -26.49
N SER A 194 19.05 9.00 -25.92
CA SER A 194 19.54 7.63 -25.80
C SER A 194 19.89 7.33 -24.36
N LEU A 195 19.36 6.24 -23.82
CA LEU A 195 19.60 5.77 -22.45
C LEU A 195 20.29 4.40 -22.51
N ALA A 196 21.41 4.27 -21.80
CA ALA A 196 22.02 3.00 -21.45
C ALA A 196 21.97 2.79 -19.94
N VAL A 197 21.67 1.57 -19.49
CA VAL A 197 21.70 1.16 -18.08
C VAL A 197 22.60 -0.06 -17.94
N THR A 198 23.68 0.06 -17.19
CA THR A 198 24.67 -1.02 -16.96
C THR A 198 24.51 -1.60 -15.56
N ALA A 199 24.39 -2.92 -15.44
CA ALA A 199 24.34 -3.65 -14.17
C ALA A 199 24.87 -5.09 -14.36
N ASN A 200 25.57 -5.63 -13.37
CA ASN A 200 26.19 -6.98 -13.43
C ASN A 200 26.99 -7.25 -14.72
N GLY A 201 27.71 -6.24 -15.22
CA GLY A 201 28.50 -6.32 -16.47
C GLY A 201 27.67 -6.27 -17.78
N GLN A 202 26.34 -6.36 -17.71
CA GLN A 202 25.45 -6.24 -18.87
C GLN A 202 24.95 -4.80 -19.01
N THR A 203 24.63 -4.37 -20.23
CA THR A 203 24.04 -3.04 -20.50
C THR A 203 22.77 -3.21 -21.35
N ALA A 204 21.65 -2.65 -20.88
CA ALA A 204 20.43 -2.50 -21.67
C ALA A 204 20.33 -1.07 -22.21
N ALA A 205 19.97 -0.91 -23.48
CA ALA A 205 19.84 0.39 -24.13
C ALA A 205 18.45 0.64 -24.71
N THR A 206 18.06 1.91 -24.83
CA THR A 206 16.81 2.35 -25.46
C THR A 206 16.97 3.78 -26.00
N THR A 207 16.20 4.14 -27.02
CA THR A 207 16.21 5.49 -27.61
C THR A 207 14.79 6.08 -27.68
N ARG A 208 14.71 7.41 -27.78
CA ARG A 208 13.45 8.15 -27.89
C ARG A 208 13.65 9.46 -28.65
N ALA A 209 12.97 9.60 -29.79
CA ALA A 209 12.94 10.84 -30.56
C ALA A 209 12.14 11.93 -29.82
N VAL A 210 12.61 13.17 -29.90
CA VAL A 210 12.01 14.40 -29.36
C VAL A 210 12.29 15.58 -30.32
N THR A 211 11.63 16.72 -30.13
CA THR A 211 11.91 17.94 -30.94
C THR A 211 12.31 19.08 -30.03
N VAL A 212 13.54 19.60 -30.13
CA VAL A 212 13.98 20.78 -29.38
C VAL A 212 13.48 22.06 -30.06
N ALA A 213 12.82 22.92 -29.30
CA ALA A 213 12.35 24.23 -29.75
C ALA A 213 12.49 25.26 -28.62
N ASN A 214 13.65 25.91 -28.55
CA ASN A 214 13.95 26.97 -27.58
C ASN A 214 13.47 28.37 -28.05
N GLY A 215 13.13 28.54 -29.34
CA GLY A 215 12.67 29.80 -29.95
C GLY A 215 13.81 30.79 -30.29
N THR A 216 13.71 31.46 -31.44
CA THR A 216 14.71 32.44 -31.93
C THR A 216 14.09 33.43 -32.94
N ALA A 217 14.23 34.74 -32.73
CA ALA A 217 13.95 35.79 -33.71
C ALA A 217 14.73 37.10 -33.38
N ALA A 218 15.32 37.75 -34.40
CA ALA A 218 16.04 39.05 -34.39
C ALA A 218 16.43 39.43 -35.86
N PRO A 219 16.90 40.65 -36.22
CA PRO A 219 17.02 41.93 -35.47
C PRO A 219 15.84 42.90 -35.83
N PRO A 220 15.90 44.12 -36.47
CA PRO A 220 16.98 44.97 -37.06
C PRO A 220 17.14 46.42 -36.45
N PRO A 221 18.09 47.25 -36.93
CA PRO A 221 18.32 48.65 -36.48
C PRO A 221 18.07 49.73 -37.61
N PRO A 222 18.59 50.99 -37.55
CA PRO A 222 18.07 52.16 -36.81
C PRO A 222 17.81 53.42 -37.71
N PRO A 223 17.44 54.58 -37.13
CA PRO A 223 18.02 55.86 -37.58
C PRO A 223 18.44 56.84 -36.44
N PRO A 224 19.26 57.89 -36.70
CA PRO A 224 19.96 58.69 -35.67
C PRO A 224 19.33 60.07 -35.31
N SER A 225 19.99 60.79 -34.38
CA SER A 225 19.54 61.96 -33.60
C SER A 225 20.30 63.29 -33.84
N PRO A 226 19.77 64.45 -33.39
CA PRO A 226 20.53 65.70 -33.17
C PRO A 226 21.00 65.90 -31.70
N PRO A 227 22.02 66.75 -31.43
CA PRO A 227 22.77 66.80 -30.14
C PRO A 227 22.43 68.02 -29.25
N PRO A 228 22.96 68.07 -28.00
CA PRO A 228 24.14 68.92 -27.72
C PRO A 228 25.12 68.27 -26.69
N PRO A 229 26.06 69.02 -26.07
CA PRO A 229 27.42 69.30 -26.53
C PRO A 229 28.51 68.43 -25.81
N PRO A 230 29.78 68.41 -26.30
CA PRO A 230 30.79 67.47 -25.81
C PRO A 230 31.31 67.77 -24.39
N SER A 231 31.55 66.70 -23.63
CA SER A 231 32.34 66.72 -22.39
C SER A 231 33.83 66.45 -22.67
N PRO A 232 34.76 66.81 -21.75
CA PRO A 232 36.20 66.70 -21.99
C PRO A 232 36.69 65.26 -22.23
N PRO A 233 37.86 65.07 -22.88
CA PRO A 233 38.47 63.74 -23.02
C PRO A 233 38.76 63.14 -21.63
N PRO A 234 38.37 61.88 -21.37
CA PRO A 234 38.64 61.25 -20.08
C PRO A 234 40.16 61.01 -19.89
N PRO A 235 40.65 61.02 -18.63
CA PRO A 235 42.03 60.64 -18.34
C PRO A 235 42.31 59.18 -18.76
N PRO A 236 43.59 58.80 -18.95
CA PRO A 236 43.95 57.42 -19.31
C PRO A 236 43.31 56.44 -18.31
N PRO A 237 42.61 55.41 -18.80
CA PRO A 237 41.68 54.66 -17.96
C PRO A 237 42.44 53.82 -16.95
N GLY A 238 42.25 54.10 -15.67
CA GLY A 238 42.86 53.34 -14.58
C GLY A 238 42.38 51.87 -14.55
N LEU A 239 43.00 51.08 -13.69
CA LEU A 239 42.53 49.72 -13.40
C LEU A 239 41.02 49.74 -13.09
N THR A 240 40.26 48.86 -13.74
CA THR A 240 38.83 48.68 -13.48
C THR A 240 38.53 47.23 -13.13
N ALA A 241 37.54 47.03 -12.25
CA ALA A 241 37.07 45.73 -11.80
C ALA A 241 35.64 45.48 -12.27
N SER A 242 35.35 44.28 -12.75
CA SER A 242 34.03 43.86 -13.23
C SER A 242 33.78 42.37 -12.97
N PHE A 243 32.52 41.96 -12.88
CA PHE A 243 32.15 40.54 -12.92
C PHE A 243 31.52 40.21 -14.28
N THR A 244 31.95 39.11 -14.90
CA THR A 244 31.37 38.57 -16.13
C THR A 244 30.20 37.63 -15.85
N SER A 245 30.18 36.97 -14.68
CA SER A 245 29.06 36.16 -14.21
C SER A 245 29.01 36.09 -12.67
N PRO A 246 27.84 35.80 -12.06
CA PRO A 246 26.50 35.83 -12.65
C PRO A 246 26.06 37.27 -13.00
N ALA A 247 24.91 37.44 -13.66
CA ALA A 247 24.35 38.77 -13.93
C ALA A 247 23.92 39.49 -12.63
N ALA A 248 23.80 40.82 -12.67
CA ALA A 248 23.28 41.58 -11.53
C ALA A 248 21.82 41.19 -11.24
N GLY A 249 21.49 40.99 -9.95
CA GLY A 249 20.17 40.52 -9.50
C GLY A 249 19.90 39.02 -9.74
N ALA A 250 20.81 38.28 -10.37
CA ALA A 250 20.59 36.87 -10.73
C ALA A 250 20.33 35.99 -9.49
N SER A 251 19.42 35.03 -9.65
CA SER A 251 19.17 33.97 -8.66
C SER A 251 20.22 32.86 -8.80
N VAL A 252 20.84 32.48 -7.69
CA VAL A 252 21.95 31.53 -7.60
C VAL A 252 21.71 30.48 -6.52
N SER A 253 22.13 29.24 -6.75
CA SER A 253 21.86 28.10 -5.87
C SER A 253 22.87 26.98 -6.07
N GLY A 254 23.25 26.26 -5.01
CA GLY A 254 24.30 25.23 -5.12
C GLY A 254 25.66 25.83 -5.47
N THR A 255 26.49 25.11 -6.21
CA THR A 255 27.77 25.64 -6.72
C THR A 255 27.54 26.48 -7.97
N THR A 256 27.82 27.78 -7.90
CA THR A 256 27.70 28.75 -9.00
C THR A 256 29.05 29.37 -9.30
N THR A 257 29.43 29.46 -10.58
CA THR A 257 30.68 30.11 -10.99
C THR A 257 30.53 31.63 -11.02
N VAL A 258 31.35 32.33 -10.24
CA VAL A 258 31.53 33.78 -10.29
C VAL A 258 32.71 34.10 -11.22
N GLY A 259 32.42 34.62 -12.40
CA GLY A 259 33.40 35.09 -13.38
C GLY A 259 33.78 36.55 -13.13
N MET A 260 35.08 36.85 -13.20
CA MET A 260 35.66 38.14 -12.81
C MET A 260 36.62 38.63 -13.90
N ALA A 261 36.63 39.92 -14.17
CA ALA A 261 37.45 40.52 -15.23
C ALA A 261 37.97 41.91 -14.84
N ALA A 262 39.18 42.22 -15.29
CA ALA A 262 39.88 43.46 -15.07
C ALA A 262 40.30 44.08 -16.41
N ALA A 263 40.10 45.39 -16.58
CA ALA A 263 40.66 46.13 -17.72
C ALA A 263 41.71 47.13 -17.24
N ASN A 264 42.69 47.41 -18.11
CA ASN A 264 43.88 48.24 -17.85
C ASN A 264 44.79 47.68 -16.74
N ALA A 265 44.73 46.37 -16.51
CA ALA A 265 45.65 45.66 -15.63
C ALA A 265 47.01 45.43 -16.31
N SER A 266 48.08 45.48 -15.52
CA SER A 266 49.47 45.25 -15.95
C SER A 266 50.21 44.36 -14.94
N GLY A 267 50.95 43.37 -15.46
CA GLY A 267 51.58 42.32 -14.65
C GLY A 267 50.55 41.33 -14.06
N THR A 268 50.95 40.63 -13.01
CA THR A 268 50.06 39.69 -12.29
C THR A 268 48.90 40.44 -11.65
N THR A 269 47.68 40.02 -11.98
CA THR A 269 46.43 40.60 -11.48
C THR A 269 45.89 39.73 -10.34
N THR A 270 45.61 40.31 -9.19
CA THR A 270 45.01 39.60 -8.04
C THR A 270 43.54 39.95 -7.89
N PHE A 271 42.67 38.95 -8.01
CA PHE A 271 41.22 39.07 -7.81
C PHE A 271 40.87 38.62 -6.38
N ARG A 272 40.21 39.49 -5.61
CA ARG A 272 39.79 39.23 -4.23
C ARG A 272 38.27 39.38 -4.12
N LEU A 273 37.58 38.27 -3.94
CA LEU A 273 36.12 38.20 -3.87
C LEU A 273 35.66 38.10 -2.42
N ALA A 274 34.69 38.92 -2.04
CA ALA A 274 34.07 38.93 -0.73
C ALA A 274 32.53 38.86 -0.84
N LEU A 275 31.90 38.35 0.22
CA LEU A 275 30.46 38.25 0.41
C LEU A 275 30.11 38.97 1.71
N GLY A 276 29.29 40.03 1.65
CA GLY A 276 28.94 40.82 2.84
C GLY A 276 30.15 41.39 3.60
N GLY A 277 31.27 41.66 2.90
CA GLY A 277 32.55 42.09 3.48
C GLY A 277 33.52 40.97 3.87
N THR A 278 33.06 39.73 4.03
CA THR A 278 33.93 38.58 4.34
C THR A 278 34.56 38.03 3.07
N VAL A 279 35.90 37.94 3.00
CA VAL A 279 36.62 37.44 1.81
C VAL A 279 36.44 35.93 1.67
N ILE A 280 35.88 35.50 0.53
CA ILE A 280 35.61 34.09 0.20
C ILE A 280 36.59 33.51 -0.83
N ALA A 281 37.28 34.36 -1.61
CA ALA A 281 38.35 33.94 -2.51
C ALA A 281 39.43 35.02 -2.66
N THR A 282 40.68 34.60 -2.87
CA THR A 282 41.76 35.45 -3.38
C THR A 282 42.54 34.63 -4.41
N GLN A 283 42.72 35.15 -5.63
CA GLN A 283 43.36 34.44 -6.72
C GLN A 283 44.28 35.39 -7.52
N PRO A 284 45.62 35.22 -7.47
CA PRO A 284 46.52 35.83 -8.43
C PRO A 284 46.48 35.06 -9.75
N VAL A 285 46.45 35.79 -10.87
CA VAL A 285 46.50 35.25 -12.24
C VAL A 285 47.38 36.11 -13.13
N ALA A 286 48.00 35.50 -14.15
CA ALA A 286 48.81 36.21 -15.14
C ALA A 286 47.98 36.88 -16.25
N GLY A 287 46.64 36.80 -16.19
CA GLY A 287 45.73 37.32 -17.21
C GLY A 287 44.67 38.26 -16.63
N SER A 288 43.91 38.91 -17.52
CA SER A 288 42.88 39.90 -17.20
C SER A 288 41.54 39.33 -16.71
N THR A 289 41.42 38.00 -16.53
CA THR A 289 40.19 37.36 -16.05
C THR A 289 40.47 36.22 -15.08
N ALA A 290 39.50 35.95 -14.21
CA ALA A 290 39.53 34.88 -13.22
C ALA A 290 38.12 34.29 -13.04
N SER A 291 38.00 33.09 -12.44
CA SER A 291 36.69 32.52 -12.11
C SER A 291 36.77 31.67 -10.84
N TYR A 292 35.72 31.76 -10.03
CA TYR A 292 35.64 31.09 -8.73
C TYR A 292 34.34 30.29 -8.60
N ALA A 293 34.45 29.02 -8.23
CA ALA A 293 33.31 28.14 -7.99
C ALA A 293 32.76 28.36 -6.58
N TRP A 294 31.79 29.26 -6.44
CA TRP A 294 31.18 29.60 -5.17
C TRP A 294 30.09 28.59 -4.79
N ASN A 295 30.33 27.80 -3.74
CA ASN A 295 29.30 26.96 -3.14
C ASN A 295 28.38 27.81 -2.25
N THR A 296 27.17 28.10 -2.75
CA THR A 296 26.18 28.91 -2.02
C THR A 296 25.43 28.14 -0.93
N THR A 297 25.57 26.81 -0.81
CA THR A 297 24.73 25.99 0.10
C THR A 297 24.87 26.30 1.60
N GLY A 298 25.99 26.89 2.03
CA GLY A 298 26.19 27.38 3.39
C GLY A 298 25.74 28.82 3.63
N VAL A 299 25.20 29.50 2.61
CA VAL A 299 24.77 30.90 2.65
C VAL A 299 23.25 30.97 2.79
N SER A 300 22.76 31.85 3.66
CA SER A 300 21.32 32.04 3.89
C SER A 300 20.60 32.50 2.63
N ASN A 301 19.38 32.02 2.40
CA ASN A 301 18.56 32.50 1.28
C ASN A 301 18.20 33.98 1.47
N GLY A 302 18.22 34.75 0.37
CA GLY A 302 17.99 36.20 0.38
C GLY A 302 18.89 36.94 -0.61
N SER A 303 18.83 38.27 -0.58
CA SER A 303 19.70 39.13 -1.39
C SER A 303 21.06 39.31 -0.72
N HIS A 304 22.14 39.18 -1.48
CA HIS A 304 23.53 39.31 -1.01
C HIS A 304 24.35 40.20 -1.95
N THR A 305 25.28 40.97 -1.38
CA THR A 305 26.25 41.75 -2.15
C THR A 305 27.59 41.03 -2.18
N LEU A 306 28.02 40.67 -3.39
CA LEU A 306 29.41 40.31 -3.68
C LEU A 306 30.22 41.59 -3.89
N THR A 307 31.41 41.66 -3.31
CA THR A 307 32.40 42.72 -3.54
C THR A 307 33.62 42.11 -4.20
N LEU A 308 34.02 42.64 -5.35
CA LEU A 308 35.24 42.26 -6.04
C LEU A 308 36.24 43.42 -5.95
N MET A 309 37.38 43.18 -5.31
CA MET A 309 38.56 44.02 -5.39
C MET A 309 39.58 43.38 -6.33
N VAL A 310 40.16 44.17 -7.23
CA VAL A 310 41.24 43.79 -8.13
C VAL A 310 42.48 44.61 -7.78
N THR A 311 43.65 43.98 -7.78
CA THR A 311 44.96 44.64 -7.59
C THR A 311 45.88 44.29 -8.75
N SER A 312 46.54 45.29 -9.33
CA SER A 312 47.52 45.14 -10.41
C SER A 312 48.66 46.13 -10.19
N GLY A 313 49.86 45.62 -9.91
CA GLY A 313 50.96 46.46 -9.41
C GLY A 313 50.53 47.24 -8.16
N ALA A 314 50.73 48.55 -8.16
CA ALA A 314 50.29 49.45 -7.09
C ALA A 314 48.83 49.94 -7.22
N GLN A 315 48.12 49.63 -8.32
CA GLN A 315 46.73 50.06 -8.51
C GLN A 315 45.74 49.07 -7.90
N THR A 316 44.64 49.61 -7.36
CA THR A 316 43.50 48.82 -6.89
C THR A 316 42.19 49.38 -7.44
N ALA A 317 41.24 48.48 -7.71
CA ALA A 317 39.90 48.82 -8.20
C ALA A 317 38.86 47.93 -7.52
N THR A 318 37.73 48.51 -7.10
CA THR A 318 36.66 47.75 -6.41
C THR A 318 35.32 47.94 -7.10
N THR A 319 34.55 46.88 -7.19
CA THR A 319 33.18 46.87 -7.73
C THR A 319 32.29 45.95 -6.89
N THR A 320 30.97 46.09 -6.99
CA THR A 320 30.01 45.25 -6.27
C THR A 320 28.95 44.67 -7.21
N ARG A 321 28.32 43.56 -6.79
CA ARG A 321 27.20 42.94 -7.49
C ARG A 321 26.24 42.29 -6.52
N THR A 322 24.99 42.75 -6.55
CA THR A 322 23.89 42.09 -5.84
C THR A 322 23.46 40.84 -6.59
N VAL A 323 23.22 39.76 -5.85
CA VAL A 323 22.71 38.45 -6.31
C VAL A 323 21.69 37.93 -5.31
N THR A 324 20.78 37.06 -5.73
CA THR A 324 19.82 36.41 -4.82
C THR A 324 20.24 34.96 -4.59
N VAL A 325 20.63 34.62 -3.36
CA VAL A 325 20.87 33.22 -2.98
C VAL A 325 19.51 32.56 -2.74
N ALA A 326 19.24 31.49 -3.48
CA ALA A 326 17.99 30.74 -3.47
C ALA A 326 18.27 29.24 -3.48
N ASN A 327 19.04 28.76 -2.48
CA ASN A 327 19.21 27.34 -2.27
C ASN A 327 17.84 26.67 -2.07
N PRO A 328 17.58 25.51 -2.69
CA PRO A 328 16.31 24.81 -2.48
C PRO A 328 16.20 24.37 -1.02
N THR A 329 15.35 25.05 -0.26
CA THR A 329 14.92 24.62 1.08
C THR A 329 14.03 23.39 0.94
N SER A 330 14.65 22.25 0.66
CA SER A 330 14.03 20.94 0.72
C SER A 330 13.36 20.81 2.08
N ALA A 331 12.02 20.72 2.08
CA ALA A 331 11.29 20.31 3.27
C ALA A 331 11.91 19.01 3.80
N ALA A 332 12.14 18.93 5.10
CA ALA A 332 12.75 17.75 5.69
C ALA A 332 11.96 16.51 5.27
N SER A 333 12.67 15.44 4.91
CA SER A 333 12.11 14.13 4.52
C SER A 333 11.38 13.41 5.67
N PHE A 334 11.20 14.12 6.79
CA PHE A 334 10.57 13.70 8.02
C PHE A 334 9.89 14.88 8.71
N THR A 335 9.00 14.58 9.65
CA THR A 335 8.27 15.56 10.45
C THR A 335 8.83 15.66 11.86
N ALA A 336 8.52 16.77 12.54
CA ALA A 336 8.63 16.92 13.98
C ALA A 336 7.22 17.19 14.54
N ALA A 337 6.88 16.60 15.68
CA ALA A 337 5.58 16.77 16.33
C ALA A 337 5.70 16.77 17.86
N PHE A 338 4.80 17.49 18.53
CA PHE A 338 4.57 17.37 19.96
C PHE A 338 3.52 16.30 20.23
N THR A 339 3.86 15.24 20.98
CA THR A 339 2.89 14.25 21.45
C THR A 339 2.12 14.73 22.69
N TYR A 340 2.76 15.56 23.54
CA TYR A 340 2.17 16.18 24.72
C TYR A 340 2.94 17.46 25.09
N PRO A 341 2.31 18.53 25.62
CA PRO A 341 0.87 18.71 25.83
C PRO A 341 0.09 18.83 24.51
N HIS A 342 -1.24 18.86 24.61
CA HIS A 342 -2.14 19.09 23.48
C HIS A 342 -2.32 20.59 23.19
N ALA A 343 -2.85 20.94 22.01
CA ALA A 343 -3.02 22.33 21.61
C ALA A 343 -4.02 23.06 22.51
N GLY A 344 -3.65 24.25 23.01
CA GLY A 344 -4.47 25.06 23.92
C GLY A 344 -4.57 24.52 25.35
N GLN A 345 -3.88 23.42 25.68
CA GLN A 345 -3.95 22.81 27.01
C GLN A 345 -3.41 23.75 28.10
N ALA A 346 -4.12 23.80 29.23
CA ALA A 346 -3.65 24.48 30.44
C ALA A 346 -2.55 23.68 31.13
N VAL A 347 -1.47 24.36 31.53
CA VAL A 347 -0.26 23.77 32.15
C VAL A 347 0.22 24.63 33.32
N SER A 348 0.74 23.99 34.37
CA SER A 348 1.19 24.64 35.61
C SER A 348 2.21 23.78 36.36
N GLY A 349 3.14 24.39 37.10
CA GLY A 349 4.21 23.66 37.79
C GLY A 349 5.18 22.94 36.83
N SER A 350 5.77 21.84 37.31
CA SER A 350 6.64 20.97 36.51
C SER A 350 5.82 20.05 35.60
N GLN A 351 6.11 20.06 34.30
CA GLN A 351 5.33 19.40 33.25
C GLN A 351 6.23 18.57 32.34
N SER A 352 5.85 17.33 32.07
CA SER A 352 6.51 16.52 31.04
C SER A 352 6.15 17.05 29.65
N ILE A 353 7.12 17.17 28.74
CA ILE A 353 6.90 17.54 27.34
C ILE A 353 7.33 16.38 26.44
N GLY A 354 6.40 15.89 25.64
CA GLY A 354 6.57 14.75 24.74
C GLY A 354 6.75 15.21 23.29
N MET A 355 7.81 14.73 22.65
CA MET A 355 8.21 15.14 21.31
C MET A 355 8.50 13.89 20.46
N SER A 356 8.16 13.93 19.18
CA SER A 356 8.34 12.82 18.24
C SER A 356 8.82 13.30 16.86
N THR A 357 9.42 12.38 16.11
CA THR A 357 9.85 12.62 14.74
C THR A 357 9.74 11.36 13.89
N THR A 358 9.42 11.54 12.59
CA THR A 358 9.52 10.47 11.59
C THR A 358 10.92 10.39 10.95
N ALA A 359 11.93 11.06 11.52
CA ALA A 359 13.32 10.93 11.08
C ALA A 359 13.76 9.46 11.17
N PRO A 360 14.61 8.96 10.24
CA PRO A 360 15.01 7.57 10.25
C PRO A 360 15.53 7.14 11.62
N TRP A 361 15.03 6.01 12.14
CA TRP A 361 15.29 5.56 13.52
C TRP A 361 16.78 5.54 13.87
N ARG A 362 17.61 5.09 12.93
CA ARG A 362 19.08 4.95 13.05
C ARG A 362 19.88 6.21 12.68
N ALA A 363 19.22 7.31 12.29
CA ALA A 363 19.89 8.58 12.04
C ALA A 363 20.15 9.33 13.35
N ALA A 364 21.39 9.83 13.51
CA ALA A 364 21.73 10.78 14.56
C ALA A 364 20.96 12.09 14.35
N LYS A 365 20.40 12.62 15.43
CA LYS A 365 19.47 13.75 15.39
C LYS A 365 19.48 14.56 16.68
N THR A 366 19.07 15.82 16.59
CA THR A 366 19.01 16.76 17.72
C THR A 366 17.62 17.36 17.83
N PHE A 367 16.99 17.22 18.99
CA PHE A 367 15.75 17.91 19.36
C PHE A 367 16.12 19.21 20.09
N ALA A 368 15.68 20.35 19.58
CA ALA A 368 15.79 21.66 20.22
C ALA A 368 14.39 22.20 20.52
N LEU A 369 14.14 22.56 21.78
CA LEU A 369 12.88 23.14 22.25
C LEU A 369 13.11 24.57 22.75
N SER A 370 12.23 25.49 22.35
CA SER A 370 12.09 26.84 22.90
C SER A 370 10.64 27.15 23.27
N VAL A 371 10.44 28.19 24.09
CA VAL A 371 9.13 28.77 24.41
C VAL A 371 9.18 30.26 24.15
N ASP A 372 8.22 30.78 23.38
CA ASP A 372 8.17 32.17 22.88
C ASP A 372 9.49 32.62 22.20
N GLY A 373 10.23 31.66 21.63
CA GLY A 373 11.55 31.86 21.03
C GLY A 373 12.73 31.59 21.97
N THR A 374 12.56 31.69 23.29
CA THR A 374 13.62 31.45 24.29
C THR A 374 13.96 29.95 24.41
N PRO A 375 15.21 29.51 24.15
CA PRO A 375 15.59 28.11 24.26
C PRO A 375 15.43 27.54 25.68
N ILE A 376 14.85 26.33 25.78
CA ILE A 376 14.75 25.56 27.02
C ILE A 376 15.79 24.44 27.05
N VAL A 377 15.92 23.68 25.96
CA VAL A 377 16.84 22.54 25.90
C VAL A 377 17.20 22.16 24.47
N SER A 378 18.42 21.65 24.28
CA SER A 378 18.84 20.92 23.09
C SER A 378 19.40 19.56 23.50
N ARG A 379 18.95 18.47 22.86
CA ARG A 379 19.39 17.09 23.15
C ARG A 379 19.61 16.30 21.87
N ALA A 380 20.81 15.74 21.73
CA ALA A 380 21.16 14.78 20.68
C ALA A 380 20.70 13.35 21.04
N MET A 381 20.33 12.57 20.03
CA MET A 381 19.99 11.15 20.11
C MET A 381 20.60 10.41 18.93
N ALA A 382 21.35 9.33 19.19
CA ALA A 382 21.94 8.50 18.14
C ALA A 382 20.92 7.58 17.45
N THR A 383 19.93 7.08 18.21
CA THR A 383 18.80 6.30 17.70
C THR A 383 17.50 6.68 18.43
N GLY A 384 16.35 6.21 17.95
CA GLY A 384 15.02 6.49 18.51
C GLY A 384 14.13 7.32 17.58
N SER A 385 12.89 7.59 17.99
CA SER A 385 11.94 8.49 17.30
C SER A 385 11.12 9.39 18.25
N THR A 386 11.28 9.25 19.57
CA THR A 386 10.56 10.03 20.59
C THR A 386 11.51 10.48 21.69
N LEU A 387 11.27 11.67 22.24
CA LEU A 387 11.99 12.24 23.38
C LEU A 387 10.98 12.84 24.37
N TRP A 388 11.20 12.58 25.67
CA TRP A 388 10.50 13.24 26.76
C TRP A 388 11.49 14.09 27.56
N ILE A 389 11.05 15.27 27.99
CA ILE A 389 11.76 16.15 28.92
C ILE A 389 10.81 16.62 30.03
N ILE A 390 11.33 17.33 31.03
CA ILE A 390 10.53 18.07 32.01
C ILE A 390 10.82 19.56 31.83
N TRP A 391 9.76 20.37 31.78
CA TRP A 391 9.79 21.84 31.80
C TRP A 391 9.10 22.34 33.07
N ASP A 392 9.74 23.24 33.81
CA ASP A 392 9.08 23.95 34.91
C ASP A 392 8.43 25.25 34.42
N THR A 393 7.10 25.22 34.31
CA THR A 393 6.32 26.37 33.83
C THR A 393 6.32 27.55 34.81
N ARG A 394 6.79 27.39 36.06
CA ARG A 394 6.95 28.49 37.03
C ARG A 394 8.05 29.47 36.65
N THR A 395 8.88 29.13 35.66
CA THR A 395 9.92 30.01 35.10
C THR A 395 9.38 31.04 34.11
N ILE A 396 8.09 31.02 33.76
CA ILE A 396 7.46 31.98 32.84
C ILE A 396 6.12 32.49 33.38
N GLY A 397 5.77 33.72 33.01
CA GLY A 397 4.49 34.33 33.39
C GLY A 397 3.28 33.65 32.74
N ASN A 398 2.14 33.69 33.42
CA ASN A 398 0.87 33.11 32.96
C ASN A 398 0.39 33.68 31.62
N GLY A 399 -0.56 32.97 30.99
CA GLY A 399 -1.16 33.34 29.71
C GLY A 399 -0.83 32.36 28.58
N SER A 400 -1.19 32.73 27.34
CA SER A 400 -0.88 31.93 26.15
C SER A 400 0.63 31.96 25.85
N ARG A 401 1.22 30.79 25.61
CA ARG A 401 2.64 30.57 25.31
C ARG A 401 2.80 29.65 24.10
N THR A 402 3.85 29.84 23.32
CA THR A 402 4.14 29.04 22.12
C THR A 402 5.34 28.14 22.37
N LEU A 403 5.11 26.83 22.48
CA LEU A 403 6.17 25.83 22.39
C LEU A 403 6.66 25.75 20.94
N SER A 404 7.96 25.70 20.72
CA SER A 404 8.60 25.61 19.40
C SER A 404 9.65 24.50 19.38
N LEU A 405 9.42 23.47 18.58
CA LEU A 405 10.30 22.32 18.43
C LEU A 405 10.96 22.32 17.05
N ALA A 406 12.29 22.21 17.02
CA ALA A 406 13.06 21.85 15.84
C ALA A 406 13.75 20.49 16.04
N VAL A 407 13.71 19.63 15.03
CA VAL A 407 14.44 18.35 14.99
C VAL A 407 15.35 18.36 13.77
N THR A 408 16.66 18.36 14.00
CA THR A 408 17.68 18.28 12.94
C THR A 408 18.19 16.85 12.81
N ALA A 409 18.18 16.29 11.60
CA ALA A 409 18.72 14.96 11.29
C ALA A 409 19.24 14.94 9.84
N ASN A 410 20.38 14.27 9.58
CA ASN A 410 20.98 14.16 8.25
C ASN A 410 21.14 15.50 7.49
N GLY A 411 21.42 16.60 8.21
CA GLY A 411 21.55 17.95 7.64
C GLY A 411 20.21 18.65 7.27
N GLN A 412 19.08 18.00 7.50
CA GLN A 412 17.73 18.58 7.33
C GLN A 412 17.14 18.93 8.70
N THR A 413 16.28 19.95 8.78
CA THR A 413 15.57 20.31 10.02
C THR A 413 14.07 20.37 9.78
N ALA A 414 13.32 19.56 10.53
CA ALA A 414 11.86 19.65 10.61
C ALA A 414 11.48 20.50 11.83
N ALA A 415 10.53 21.43 11.69
CA ALA A 415 10.09 22.29 12.78
C ALA A 415 8.56 22.30 12.94
N THR A 416 8.10 22.55 14.16
CA THR A 416 6.68 22.61 14.52
C THR A 416 6.48 23.51 15.74
N THR A 417 5.28 24.07 15.91
CA THR A 417 4.92 24.90 17.08
C THR A 417 3.59 24.44 17.69
N ARG A 418 3.38 24.75 18.97
CA ARG A 418 2.13 24.46 19.68
C ARG A 418 1.84 25.53 20.73
N ALA A 419 0.66 26.14 20.64
CA ALA A 419 0.15 27.03 21.70
C ALA A 419 -0.32 26.22 22.92
N VAL A 420 -0.03 26.72 24.13
CA VAL A 420 -0.44 26.20 25.45
C VAL A 420 -0.77 27.36 26.38
N THR A 421 -1.45 27.13 27.50
CA THR A 421 -1.82 28.19 28.45
C THR A 421 -1.16 27.96 29.82
N VAL A 422 -0.23 28.82 30.22
CA VAL A 422 0.44 28.72 31.53
C VAL A 422 -0.43 29.34 32.63
N THR A 423 -0.62 28.61 33.73
CA THR A 423 -1.58 28.92 34.80
C THR A 423 -1.04 28.62 36.20
N ASN A 424 0.10 29.21 36.55
CA ASN A 424 0.62 29.20 37.92
C ASN A 424 -0.17 30.20 38.79
N GLY A 425 -1.13 29.71 39.59
CA GLY A 425 -2.06 30.55 40.36
C GLY A 425 -1.40 31.48 41.39
N ALA A 426 -2.06 32.60 41.67
CA ALA A 426 -1.70 33.57 42.72
C ALA A 426 -2.95 33.94 43.55
N ALA A 427 -2.74 34.47 44.76
CA ALA A 427 -3.81 34.71 45.74
C ALA A 427 -4.72 35.93 45.42
N ALA A 428 -5.89 35.99 46.06
CA ALA A 428 -6.95 36.95 45.76
C ALA A 428 -6.83 38.30 46.53
N PRO A 429 -7.27 39.43 45.93
CA PRO A 429 -7.26 40.77 46.56
C PRO A 429 -8.61 41.20 47.21
N PRO A 430 -8.61 42.23 48.09
CA PRO A 430 -9.80 42.77 48.78
C PRO A 430 -10.56 43.89 48.02
N PRO A 431 -11.77 44.30 48.47
CA PRO A 431 -12.69 45.22 47.76
C PRO A 431 -12.51 46.76 48.03
N PRO A 432 -13.20 47.66 47.28
CA PRO A 432 -12.90 49.11 47.21
C PRO A 432 -13.90 50.10 47.89
N PRO A 433 -13.53 51.39 48.09
CA PRO A 433 -14.39 52.48 48.62
C PRO A 433 -14.88 53.54 47.56
N PRO A 434 -15.79 54.50 47.91
CA PRO A 434 -16.59 55.35 46.98
C PRO A 434 -16.20 56.87 46.89
N PRO A 435 -16.89 57.73 46.07
CA PRO A 435 -16.41 59.08 45.63
C PRO A 435 -17.20 60.34 46.10
N PRO A 436 -16.72 61.59 45.82
CA PRO A 436 -17.42 62.88 46.08
C PRO A 436 -17.88 63.71 44.84
N PRO A 437 -18.82 64.70 44.93
CA PRO A 437 -19.43 65.40 43.76
C PRO A 437 -19.37 66.98 43.81
N PRO A 438 -20.29 67.86 43.28
CA PRO A 438 -19.91 69.00 42.37
C PRO A 438 -20.48 70.43 42.69
N PRO A 439 -20.14 71.48 41.88
CA PRO A 439 -21.16 72.50 41.46
C PRO A 439 -21.00 73.16 40.04
N PRO A 440 -22.08 73.70 39.41
CA PRO A 440 -22.12 74.51 38.15
C PRO A 440 -22.15 76.06 38.44
N PRO A 441 -22.44 77.04 37.51
CA PRO A 441 -22.81 77.10 36.06
C PRO A 441 -21.78 77.98 35.24
N PRO A 442 -22.04 78.88 34.22
CA PRO A 442 -23.19 79.22 33.34
C PRO A 442 -22.92 79.40 31.78
N PRO A 443 -23.95 79.65 30.93
CA PRO A 443 -23.87 80.10 29.50
C PRO A 443 -23.70 81.65 29.35
N PRO A 444 -23.69 82.34 28.15
CA PRO A 444 -24.01 82.01 26.73
C PRO A 444 -22.80 82.30 25.76
N PRO A 445 -22.86 82.70 24.43
CA PRO A 445 -23.94 82.87 23.40
C PRO A 445 -23.65 82.25 21.98
N PRO A 446 -24.50 82.46 20.94
CA PRO A 446 -24.37 81.86 19.58
C PRO A 446 -24.21 82.89 18.41
N PRO A 447 -24.14 82.52 17.10
CA PRO A 447 -23.90 81.23 16.43
C PRO A 447 -22.63 81.26 15.51
N PRO A 448 -22.28 80.18 14.76
CA PRO A 448 -22.86 79.96 13.42
C PRO A 448 -23.24 78.49 13.13
N LEU A 449 -23.92 78.23 12.01
CA LEU A 449 -24.33 76.88 11.58
C LEU A 449 -23.12 76.00 11.21
N PRO A 450 -22.97 74.79 11.79
CA PRO A 450 -21.99 73.81 11.33
C PRO A 450 -22.46 73.12 10.03
N SER A 451 -21.49 72.72 9.21
CA SER A 451 -21.68 71.96 7.97
C SER A 451 -22.47 70.66 8.18
N PRO A 452 -23.15 70.12 7.13
CA PRO A 452 -23.69 68.76 7.21
C PRO A 452 -22.58 67.76 7.55
N PRO A 453 -22.86 66.74 8.40
CA PRO A 453 -21.84 65.81 8.86
C PRO A 453 -21.19 65.07 7.67
N PRO A 454 -19.86 64.89 7.65
CA PRO A 454 -19.17 64.29 6.53
C PRO A 454 -19.62 62.83 6.36
N ALA A 455 -19.99 62.46 5.14
CA ALA A 455 -20.54 61.14 4.85
C ALA A 455 -19.54 60.02 5.17
N LEU A 456 -20.06 58.88 5.65
CA LEU A 456 -19.31 57.64 5.80
C LEU A 456 -18.63 57.28 4.46
N THR A 457 -17.34 56.96 4.48
CA THR A 457 -16.63 56.41 3.31
C THR A 457 -15.90 55.13 3.66
N ALA A 458 -15.81 54.22 2.68
CA ALA A 458 -15.15 52.93 2.78
C ALA A 458 -13.88 52.90 1.92
N SER A 459 -12.80 52.31 2.42
CA SER A 459 -11.54 52.14 1.67
C SER A 459 -10.81 50.86 2.04
N PHE A 460 -9.94 50.40 1.14
CA PHE A 460 -9.01 49.29 1.38
C PHE A 460 -7.64 49.84 1.76
N THR A 461 -7.01 49.27 2.79
CA THR A 461 -5.65 49.61 3.23
C THR A 461 -4.62 48.54 2.88
N SER A 462 -5.04 47.29 2.64
CA SER A 462 -4.23 46.25 2.00
C SER A 462 -5.11 45.21 1.29
N PRO A 463 -4.60 44.49 0.28
CA PRO A 463 -3.38 44.78 -0.48
C PRO A 463 -3.55 46.05 -1.35
N ALA A 464 -2.51 46.47 -2.08
CA ALA A 464 -2.63 47.57 -3.05
C ALA A 464 -3.51 47.18 -4.26
N ALA A 465 -4.09 48.17 -4.95
CA ALA A 465 -4.86 47.92 -6.16
C ALA A 465 -3.99 47.27 -7.26
N GLY A 466 -4.50 46.23 -7.90
CA GLY A 466 -3.79 45.43 -8.90
C GLY A 466 -2.74 44.46 -8.34
N ALA A 467 -2.48 44.46 -7.03
CA ALA A 467 -1.42 43.64 -6.42
C ALA A 467 -1.62 42.12 -6.66
N SER A 468 -0.51 41.41 -6.81
CA SER A 468 -0.48 39.96 -6.92
C SER A 468 -0.54 39.32 -5.52
N VAL A 469 -1.48 38.39 -5.32
CA VAL A 469 -1.79 37.78 -4.01
C VAL A 469 -1.84 36.25 -4.10
N SER A 470 -1.41 35.56 -3.06
CA SER A 470 -1.40 34.09 -3.00
C SER A 470 -1.43 33.58 -1.55
N GLY A 471 -1.84 32.34 -1.35
CA GLY A 471 -1.89 31.73 -0.02
C GLY A 471 -2.95 32.39 0.88
N THR A 472 -2.58 32.78 2.10
CA THR A 472 -3.44 33.60 2.97
C THR A 472 -2.93 35.03 3.00
N THR A 473 -3.74 35.96 2.49
CA THR A 473 -3.40 37.38 2.35
C THR A 473 -4.29 38.23 3.26
N ALA A 474 -3.71 39.21 3.96
CA ALA A 474 -4.44 40.13 4.81
C ALA A 474 -5.11 41.26 3.97
N VAL A 475 -6.44 41.27 3.96
CA VAL A 475 -7.25 42.35 3.39
C VAL A 475 -7.57 43.35 4.49
N GLY A 476 -6.89 44.49 4.46
CA GLY A 476 -7.09 45.63 5.36
C GLY A 476 -8.20 46.53 4.86
N MET A 477 -9.09 46.93 5.76
CA MET A 477 -10.32 47.68 5.47
C MET A 477 -10.41 48.87 6.44
N ALA A 478 -10.85 50.03 5.94
CA ALA A 478 -10.97 51.25 6.73
C ALA A 478 -12.27 52.01 6.43
N ALA A 479 -12.71 52.78 7.42
CA ALA A 479 -13.91 53.60 7.38
C ALA A 479 -13.60 55.01 7.92
N ALA A 480 -13.83 56.04 7.12
CA ALA A 480 -13.76 57.43 7.59
C ALA A 480 -15.17 57.95 7.91
N ASN A 481 -15.26 58.83 8.91
CA ASN A 481 -16.51 59.41 9.42
C ASN A 481 -17.50 58.39 10.05
N ALA A 482 -17.03 57.19 10.37
CA ALA A 482 -17.80 56.22 11.14
C ALA A 482 -17.97 56.67 12.61
N SER A 483 -19.11 56.34 13.21
CA SER A 483 -19.44 56.63 14.60
C SER A 483 -20.00 55.40 15.33
N GLY A 484 -19.55 55.19 16.57
CA GLY A 484 -19.90 54.00 17.34
C GLY A 484 -19.45 52.70 16.66
N THR A 485 -20.31 51.68 16.70
CA THR A 485 -20.05 50.36 16.11
C THR A 485 -20.10 50.41 14.58
N THR A 486 -19.07 49.85 13.95
CA THR A 486 -18.89 49.83 12.49
C THR A 486 -18.83 48.38 12.00
N THR A 487 -19.62 48.06 10.97
CA THR A 487 -19.65 46.73 10.34
C THR A 487 -19.03 46.79 8.96
N PHE A 488 -18.01 45.95 8.74
CA PHE A 488 -17.29 45.76 7.48
C PHE A 488 -17.73 44.45 6.84
N GLN A 489 -18.33 44.51 5.66
CA GLN A 489 -18.81 43.37 4.88
C GLN A 489 -17.99 43.28 3.58
N LEU A 490 -17.18 42.23 3.46
CA LEU A 490 -16.31 41.98 2.32
C LEU A 490 -16.90 40.89 1.42
N ALA A 491 -17.01 41.17 0.14
CA ALA A 491 -17.50 40.25 -0.88
C ALA A 491 -16.48 40.07 -2.02
N LEU A 492 -16.54 38.91 -2.68
CA LEU A 492 -15.75 38.53 -3.85
C LEU A 492 -16.71 38.13 -4.96
N GLY A 493 -16.67 38.81 -6.11
CA GLY A 493 -17.60 38.54 -7.22
C GLY A 493 -19.09 38.63 -6.83
N GLY A 494 -19.43 39.50 -5.88
CA GLY A 494 -20.79 39.64 -5.33
C GLY A 494 -21.15 38.69 -4.18
N THR A 495 -20.37 37.64 -3.92
CA THR A 495 -20.61 36.72 -2.79
C THR A 495 -19.90 37.22 -1.54
N VAL A 496 -20.60 37.39 -0.41
CA VAL A 496 -20.01 37.79 0.87
C VAL A 496 -19.06 36.70 1.38
N ILE A 497 -17.80 37.07 1.63
CA ILE A 497 -16.74 36.18 2.13
C ILE A 497 -16.31 36.49 3.56
N ALA A 498 -16.65 37.67 4.09
CA ALA A 498 -16.47 38.01 5.50
C ALA A 498 -17.45 39.10 5.95
N THR A 499 -17.78 39.10 7.24
CA THR A 499 -18.42 40.23 7.91
C THR A 499 -17.80 40.37 9.30
N GLN A 500 -17.38 41.58 9.65
CA GLN A 500 -16.75 41.90 10.94
C GLN A 500 -17.36 43.17 11.51
N THR A 501 -17.71 43.13 12.79
CA THR A 501 -18.29 44.26 13.51
C THR A 501 -17.35 44.67 14.64
N VAL A 502 -16.93 45.94 14.64
CA VAL A 502 -15.89 46.48 15.51
C VAL A 502 -16.29 47.83 16.08
N THR A 503 -15.71 48.21 17.22
CA THR A 503 -15.86 49.54 17.85
C THR A 503 -14.80 50.54 17.38
N GLY A 504 -14.15 50.29 16.24
CA GLY A 504 -13.10 51.12 15.66
C GLY A 504 -13.31 51.35 14.16
N SER A 505 -12.48 52.22 13.57
CA SER A 505 -12.56 52.66 12.18
C SER A 505 -11.83 51.77 11.17
N THR A 506 -11.22 50.65 11.61
CA THR A 506 -10.50 49.71 10.74
C THR A 506 -10.75 48.25 11.14
N ALA A 507 -10.62 47.36 10.15
CA ALA A 507 -10.70 45.91 10.32
C ALA A 507 -9.72 45.21 9.36
N SER A 508 -9.40 43.94 9.62
CA SER A 508 -8.54 43.14 8.74
C SER A 508 -9.05 41.72 8.62
N TYR A 509 -9.03 41.15 7.41
CA TYR A 509 -9.49 39.80 7.13
C TYR A 509 -8.39 38.94 6.49
N ALA A 510 -8.13 37.77 7.07
CA ALA A 510 -7.18 36.79 6.54
C ALA A 510 -7.83 35.98 5.41
N TRP A 511 -7.81 36.53 4.18
CA TRP A 511 -8.39 35.89 3.00
C TRP A 511 -7.48 34.80 2.45
N ASN A 512 -7.95 33.55 2.51
CA ASN A 512 -7.27 32.42 1.85
C ASN A 512 -7.64 32.37 0.36
N THR A 513 -6.70 32.72 -0.52
CA THR A 513 -6.88 32.75 -1.97
C THR A 513 -6.76 31.37 -2.63
N THR A 514 -6.34 30.32 -1.90
CA THR A 514 -6.03 29.00 -2.50
C THR A 514 -7.24 28.26 -3.09
N GLY A 515 -8.47 28.65 -2.72
CA GLY A 515 -9.71 28.17 -3.33
C GLY A 515 -10.25 29.07 -4.46
N VAL A 516 -9.55 30.15 -4.81
CA VAL A 516 -9.97 31.16 -5.80
C VAL A 516 -9.18 30.97 -7.09
N SER A 517 -9.83 31.15 -8.24
CA SER A 517 -9.18 31.03 -9.56
C SER A 517 -8.08 32.07 -9.75
N ASN A 518 -6.92 31.62 -10.24
CA ASN A 518 -5.82 32.52 -10.61
C ASN A 518 -6.26 33.43 -11.76
N GLY A 519 -5.96 34.73 -11.66
CA GLY A 519 -6.45 35.79 -12.54
C GLY A 519 -6.86 37.04 -11.78
N SER A 520 -7.41 38.03 -12.48
CA SER A 520 -7.95 39.24 -11.86
C SER A 520 -9.26 38.93 -11.11
N GLN A 521 -9.39 39.47 -9.91
CA GLN A 521 -10.51 39.28 -9.00
C GLN A 521 -10.94 40.62 -8.41
N THR A 522 -12.25 40.86 -8.30
CA THR A 522 -12.80 42.10 -7.74
C THR A 522 -13.36 41.85 -6.34
N LEU A 523 -12.76 42.48 -5.34
CA LEU A 523 -13.29 42.59 -4.00
C LEU A 523 -14.28 43.78 -3.93
N THR A 524 -15.34 43.63 -3.15
CA THR A 524 -16.30 44.70 -2.82
C THR A 524 -16.36 44.83 -1.32
N LEU A 525 -16.14 46.03 -0.79
CA LEU A 525 -16.28 46.34 0.62
C LEU A 525 -17.50 47.24 0.81
N THR A 526 -18.46 46.79 1.61
CA THR A 526 -19.54 47.60 2.15
C THR A 526 -19.30 47.84 3.63
N VAL A 527 -19.38 49.09 4.06
CA VAL A 527 -19.26 49.52 5.46
C VAL A 527 -20.58 50.12 5.91
N THR A 528 -21.08 49.73 7.08
CA THR A 528 -22.26 50.35 7.72
C THR A 528 -21.90 50.82 9.12
N SER A 529 -22.29 52.06 9.45
CA SER A 529 -22.08 52.68 10.76
C SER A 529 -23.31 53.54 11.10
N GLY A 530 -23.97 53.22 12.21
CA GLY A 530 -25.30 53.76 12.52
C GLY A 530 -26.28 53.47 11.38
N ALA A 531 -26.93 54.52 10.86
CA ALA A 531 -27.83 54.45 9.72
C ALA A 531 -27.18 54.78 8.35
N GLN A 532 -25.85 54.97 8.30
CA GLN A 532 -25.12 55.24 7.05
C GLN A 532 -24.44 53.98 6.52
N THR A 533 -24.43 53.82 5.19
CA THR A 533 -23.75 52.74 4.48
C THR A 533 -22.95 53.30 3.30
N ALA A 534 -21.72 52.83 3.12
CA ALA A 534 -20.83 53.19 2.03
C ALA A 534 -20.24 51.93 1.37
N THR A 535 -20.06 51.92 0.05
CA THR A 535 -19.54 50.77 -0.70
C THR A 535 -18.42 51.19 -1.64
N THR A 536 -17.39 50.36 -1.77
CA THR A 536 -16.25 50.56 -2.67
C THR A 536 -15.76 49.22 -3.25
N THR A 537 -15.02 49.25 -4.35
CA THR A 537 -14.50 48.05 -5.06
C THR A 537 -12.99 48.13 -5.28
N HIS A 538 -12.33 46.98 -5.29
CA HIS A 538 -10.87 46.89 -5.32
C HIS A 538 -10.42 45.63 -6.05
N SER A 539 -9.66 45.80 -7.15
CA SER A 539 -9.21 44.70 -8.00
C SER A 539 -7.83 44.20 -7.59
N VAL A 540 -7.63 42.88 -7.60
CA VAL A 540 -6.40 42.19 -7.19
C VAL A 540 -6.13 41.00 -8.11
N THR A 541 -4.88 40.59 -8.28
CA THR A 541 -4.52 39.43 -9.11
C THR A 541 -4.22 38.22 -8.24
N VAL A 542 -5.05 37.19 -8.27
CA VAL A 542 -4.77 35.93 -7.57
C VAL A 542 -3.76 35.11 -8.38
N ALA A 543 -2.68 34.68 -7.74
CA ALA A 543 -1.55 34.00 -8.36
C ALA A 543 -1.03 32.86 -7.46
N ASN A 544 -1.90 31.92 -7.07
CA ASN A 544 -1.51 30.77 -6.26
C ASN A 544 -0.47 29.91 -7.01
N PRO A 545 0.64 29.51 -6.37
CA PRO A 545 1.70 28.75 -7.04
C PRO A 545 1.27 27.31 -7.32
N THR A 546 1.21 26.94 -8.59
CA THR A 546 0.89 25.58 -9.06
C THR A 546 2.10 24.66 -8.98
N SER A 547 2.54 24.30 -7.76
CA SER A 547 3.46 23.17 -7.58
C SER A 547 2.73 21.87 -7.85
N GLY A 548 3.27 21.01 -8.73
CA GLY A 548 2.68 19.69 -9.01
C GLY A 548 2.59 18.86 -7.73
N ALA A 549 1.40 18.35 -7.44
CA ALA A 549 1.16 17.55 -6.23
C ALA A 549 2.02 16.28 -6.20
N SER A 550 2.36 15.82 -4.99
CA SER A 550 3.10 14.56 -4.74
C SER A 550 2.29 13.30 -5.05
N PHE A 551 1.13 13.44 -5.69
CA PHE A 551 0.22 12.40 -6.13
C PHE A 551 -0.46 12.82 -7.43
N THR A 552 -1.02 11.87 -8.17
CA THR A 552 -1.73 12.12 -9.44
C THR A 552 -3.24 12.11 -9.25
N ALA A 553 -3.94 12.74 -10.19
CA ALA A 553 -5.36 12.51 -10.46
C ALA A 553 -5.47 11.86 -11.85
N ALA A 554 -6.38 10.90 -12.01
CA ALA A 554 -6.58 10.22 -13.29
C ALA A 554 -8.05 9.77 -13.47
N PHE A 555 -8.58 9.97 -14.67
CA PHE A 555 -9.85 9.38 -15.09
C PHE A 555 -9.67 7.88 -15.40
N THR A 556 -10.44 7.02 -14.73
CA THR A 556 -10.56 5.59 -15.07
C THR A 556 -11.61 5.36 -16.15
N TYR A 557 -12.62 6.22 -16.24
CA TYR A 557 -13.71 6.15 -17.23
C TYR A 557 -14.38 7.54 -17.41
N PRO A 558 -14.92 7.92 -18.58
CA PRO A 558 -14.83 7.25 -19.88
C PRO A 558 -13.42 7.33 -20.47
N ASN A 559 -13.16 6.59 -21.55
CA ASN A 559 -11.90 6.65 -22.29
C ASN A 559 -11.76 7.96 -23.08
N ALA A 560 -10.52 8.33 -23.43
CA ALA A 560 -10.26 9.56 -24.18
C ALA A 560 -10.90 9.48 -25.58
N GLY A 561 -11.61 10.53 -25.98
CA GLY A 561 -12.37 10.62 -27.24
C GLY A 561 -13.69 9.82 -27.27
N GLN A 562 -13.97 9.00 -26.25
CA GLN A 562 -15.14 8.10 -26.23
C GLN A 562 -16.47 8.86 -26.42
N ALA A 563 -17.37 8.27 -27.20
CA ALA A 563 -18.75 8.72 -27.34
C ALA A 563 -19.55 8.47 -26.04
N VAL A 564 -20.21 9.51 -25.54
CA VAL A 564 -21.02 9.50 -24.31
C VAL A 564 -22.34 10.25 -24.54
N GLY A 565 -23.42 9.83 -23.87
CA GLY A 565 -24.75 10.39 -24.09
C GLY A 565 -25.72 10.07 -22.95
N GLY A 566 -26.61 11.01 -22.61
CA GLY A 566 -27.53 10.88 -21.48
C GLY A 566 -26.81 10.84 -20.12
N SER A 567 -27.29 9.99 -19.20
CA SER A 567 -26.75 9.88 -17.85
C SER A 567 -25.47 9.03 -17.83
N GLN A 568 -24.30 9.67 -17.94
CA GLN A 568 -23.00 9.02 -18.01
C GLN A 568 -22.31 8.94 -16.63
N SER A 569 -21.96 7.73 -16.18
CA SER A 569 -21.00 7.55 -15.08
C SER A 569 -19.59 7.95 -15.50
N VAL A 570 -18.89 8.70 -14.65
CA VAL A 570 -17.49 9.12 -14.79
C VAL A 570 -16.69 8.53 -13.62
N GLY A 571 -15.64 7.77 -13.94
CA GLY A 571 -14.77 7.09 -12.99
C GLY A 571 -13.44 7.81 -12.83
N MET A 572 -13.01 7.98 -11.58
CA MET A 572 -11.86 8.80 -11.20
C MET A 572 -11.02 8.12 -10.14
N SER A 573 -9.72 8.41 -10.12
CA SER A 573 -8.73 7.79 -9.25
C SER A 573 -7.63 8.78 -8.85
N THR A 574 -6.93 8.46 -7.76
CA THR A 574 -5.77 9.23 -7.30
C THR A 574 -4.74 8.34 -6.62
N THR A 575 -3.46 8.74 -6.66
CA THR A 575 -2.40 8.14 -5.84
C THR A 575 -2.19 8.88 -4.50
N ALA A 576 -3.13 9.76 -4.10
CA ALA A 576 -3.07 10.45 -2.82
C ALA A 576 -2.96 9.47 -1.63
N PRO A 577 -2.18 9.79 -0.58
CA PRO A 577 -1.97 8.88 0.54
C PRO A 577 -3.27 8.32 1.14
N TRP A 578 -3.25 7.01 1.43
CA TRP A 578 -4.36 6.34 2.10
C TRP A 578 -4.50 6.87 3.55
N GLY A 579 -5.73 7.00 4.02
CA GLY A 579 -6.05 7.65 5.31
C GLY A 579 -6.12 9.18 5.27
N ALA A 580 -5.68 9.85 4.20
CA ALA A 580 -5.80 11.31 4.08
C ALA A 580 -7.18 11.74 3.54
N ALA A 581 -7.81 12.71 4.22
CA ALA A 581 -9.01 13.39 3.75
C ALA A 581 -8.71 14.16 2.45
N LYS A 582 -9.61 14.03 1.46
CA LYS A 582 -9.41 14.52 0.10
C LYS A 582 -10.72 14.87 -0.58
N THR A 583 -10.65 15.75 -1.58
CA THR A 583 -11.80 16.30 -2.30
C THR A 583 -11.59 16.16 -3.79
N PHE A 584 -12.53 15.51 -4.47
CA PHE A 584 -12.61 15.44 -5.93
C PHE A 584 -13.55 16.54 -6.43
N ALA A 585 -13.11 17.34 -7.38
CA ALA A 585 -13.94 18.30 -8.11
C ALA A 585 -13.88 17.99 -9.61
N LEU A 586 -15.05 17.72 -10.20
CA LEU A 586 -15.24 17.38 -11.60
C LEU A 586 -15.96 18.53 -12.31
N SER A 587 -15.48 18.91 -13.50
CA SER A 587 -16.09 19.91 -14.38
C SER A 587 -16.06 19.47 -15.86
N VAL A 588 -16.90 20.09 -16.68
CA VAL A 588 -16.89 19.98 -18.15
C VAL A 588 -16.76 21.36 -18.78
N ASP A 589 -15.79 21.54 -19.67
CA ASP A 589 -15.45 22.83 -20.30
C ASP A 589 -15.29 23.98 -19.27
N GLY A 590 -14.77 23.64 -18.07
CA GLY A 590 -14.62 24.55 -16.93
C GLY A 590 -15.85 24.65 -16.01
N THR A 591 -17.05 24.29 -16.48
CA THR A 591 -18.30 24.33 -15.71
C THR A 591 -18.36 23.20 -14.68
N PRO A 592 -18.49 23.48 -13.36
CA PRO A 592 -18.55 22.44 -12.33
C PRO A 592 -19.73 21.47 -12.52
N ILE A 593 -19.43 20.16 -12.49
CA ILE A 593 -20.42 19.08 -12.44
C ILE A 593 -20.69 18.70 -10.98
N ALA A 594 -19.64 18.42 -10.21
CA ALA A 594 -19.78 18.00 -8.81
C ALA A 594 -18.46 18.12 -8.03
N THR A 595 -18.59 18.40 -6.74
CA THR A 595 -17.51 18.28 -5.74
C THR A 595 -17.90 17.24 -4.69
N ARG A 596 -16.95 16.39 -4.26
CA ARG A 596 -17.15 15.32 -3.28
C ARG A 596 -15.92 15.16 -2.39
N ALA A 597 -16.12 15.23 -1.07
CA ALA A 597 -15.10 14.88 -0.08
C ALA A 597 -15.11 13.37 0.21
N MET A 598 -13.96 12.81 0.55
CA MET A 598 -13.77 11.39 0.84
C MET A 598 -12.66 11.19 1.88
N ALA A 599 -12.94 10.46 2.96
CA ALA A 599 -11.97 10.25 4.05
C ALA A 599 -10.91 9.17 3.72
N THR A 600 -11.35 8.02 3.20
CA THR A 600 -10.51 6.83 2.93
C THR A 600 -10.70 6.33 1.49
N GLY A 601 -9.86 5.38 1.03
CA GLY A 601 -9.89 4.88 -0.35
C GLY A 601 -9.14 5.78 -1.36
N SER A 602 -9.21 5.44 -2.65
CA SER A 602 -8.40 6.02 -3.73
C SER A 602 -9.13 6.20 -5.08
N THR A 603 -10.39 5.77 -5.19
CA THR A 603 -11.21 5.90 -6.41
C THR A 603 -12.59 6.46 -6.07
N LEU A 604 -13.23 7.12 -7.03
CA LEU A 604 -14.55 7.72 -6.90
C LEU A 604 -15.29 7.65 -8.24
N TRP A 605 -16.61 7.46 -8.18
CA TRP A 605 -17.50 7.55 -9.34
C TRP A 605 -18.52 8.68 -9.13
N ILE A 606 -18.79 9.45 -10.19
CA ILE A 606 -19.80 10.51 -10.22
C ILE A 606 -20.64 10.34 -11.50
N THR A 607 -21.96 10.48 -11.38
CA THR A 607 -22.85 10.53 -12.55
C THR A 607 -22.93 11.95 -13.08
N TRP A 608 -22.75 12.10 -14.39
CA TRP A 608 -22.85 13.34 -15.15
C TRP A 608 -23.90 13.17 -16.23
N ASP A 609 -24.92 14.03 -16.26
CA ASP A 609 -25.87 14.07 -17.36
C ASP A 609 -25.28 14.88 -18.53
N THR A 610 -24.90 14.22 -19.62
CA THR A 610 -24.31 14.90 -20.77
C THR A 610 -25.30 15.80 -21.51
N ARG A 611 -26.60 15.72 -21.20
CA ARG A 611 -27.64 16.60 -21.75
C ARG A 611 -27.54 18.04 -21.22
N THR A 612 -26.75 18.30 -20.17
CA THR A 612 -26.46 19.66 -19.69
C THR A 612 -25.45 20.41 -20.58
N VAL A 613 -24.88 19.76 -21.60
CA VAL A 613 -24.00 20.41 -22.59
C VAL A 613 -24.42 20.02 -24.01
N ALA A 614 -24.18 20.89 -24.98
CA ALA A 614 -24.47 20.59 -26.39
C ALA A 614 -23.54 19.49 -26.94
N SER A 615 -24.07 18.66 -27.84
CA SER A 615 -23.31 17.61 -28.53
C SER A 615 -22.07 18.15 -29.25
N GLY A 616 -21.03 17.32 -29.37
CA GLY A 616 -19.70 17.69 -29.87
C GLY A 616 -18.57 17.25 -28.94
N SER A 617 -17.34 17.64 -29.26
CA SER A 617 -16.18 17.40 -28.38
C SER A 617 -16.27 18.25 -27.11
N ARG A 618 -15.99 17.65 -25.95
CA ARG A 618 -16.06 18.26 -24.62
C ARG A 618 -14.86 17.86 -23.78
N THR A 619 -14.40 18.73 -22.89
CA THR A 619 -13.26 18.47 -22.01
C THR A 619 -13.72 18.26 -20.57
N LEU A 620 -13.70 17.02 -20.10
CA LEU A 620 -13.79 16.73 -18.67
C LEU A 620 -12.49 17.16 -17.98
N SER A 621 -12.61 17.84 -16.84
CA SER A 621 -11.49 18.24 -16.00
C SER A 621 -11.72 17.79 -14.55
N LEU A 622 -10.69 17.23 -13.94
CA LEU A 622 -10.70 16.73 -12.57
C LEU A 622 -9.59 17.42 -11.78
N ALA A 623 -9.94 17.96 -10.62
CA ALA A 623 -9.02 18.32 -9.55
C ALA A 623 -9.23 17.40 -8.34
N VAL A 624 -8.14 16.86 -7.78
CA VAL A 624 -8.14 16.13 -6.51
C VAL A 624 -7.27 16.86 -5.52
N THR A 625 -7.88 17.45 -4.49
CA THR A 625 -7.18 18.14 -3.40
C THR A 625 -7.00 17.19 -2.22
N ALA A 626 -5.78 17.03 -1.72
CA ALA A 626 -5.45 16.24 -0.53
C ALA A 626 -4.22 16.85 0.17
N ASN A 627 -4.22 16.90 1.51
CA ASN A 627 -3.11 17.46 2.31
C ASN A 627 -2.63 18.85 1.84
N GLY A 628 -3.57 19.73 1.43
CA GLY A 628 -3.29 21.09 0.93
C GLY A 628 -2.72 21.17 -0.50
N GLN A 629 -2.43 20.04 -1.14
CA GLN A 629 -1.96 19.97 -2.53
C GLN A 629 -3.13 19.59 -3.45
N THR A 630 -3.10 20.03 -4.71
CA THR A 630 -4.13 19.68 -5.71
C THR A 630 -3.50 19.08 -6.96
N ALA A 631 -3.83 17.83 -7.27
CA ALA A 631 -3.49 17.18 -8.53
C ALA A 631 -4.60 17.42 -9.54
N THR A 632 -4.26 17.79 -10.78
CA THR A 632 -5.24 18.01 -11.85
C THR A 632 -5.00 17.11 -13.06
N THR A 633 -6.07 16.82 -13.80
CA THR A 633 -6.03 16.07 -15.06
C THR A 633 -7.24 16.44 -15.92
N SER A 634 -7.14 16.27 -17.23
CA SER A 634 -8.26 16.49 -18.17
C SER A 634 -8.36 15.37 -19.20
N ARG A 635 -9.55 15.21 -19.78
CA ARG A 635 -9.86 14.19 -20.79
C ARG A 635 -10.91 14.70 -21.76
N ALA A 636 -10.58 14.73 -23.05
CA ALA A 636 -11.56 14.96 -24.10
C ALA A 636 -12.51 13.76 -24.23
N VAL A 637 -13.79 14.02 -24.48
CA VAL A 637 -14.87 13.06 -24.73
C VAL A 637 -15.78 13.59 -25.83
N THR A 638 -16.52 12.72 -26.52
CA THR A 638 -17.46 13.12 -27.57
C THR A 638 -18.89 13.00 -27.04
N VAL A 639 -19.54 14.12 -26.73
CA VAL A 639 -20.96 14.10 -26.32
C VAL A 639 -21.84 13.94 -27.55
N SER A 640 -22.68 12.91 -27.54
CA SER A 640 -23.69 12.65 -28.57
C SER A 640 -25.06 12.49 -27.91
N ASN A 641 -25.69 13.62 -27.60
CA ASN A 641 -27.11 13.67 -27.29
C ASN A 641 -27.86 13.68 -28.63
N ALA A 642 -28.62 12.62 -28.93
CA ALA A 642 -29.43 12.54 -30.15
C ALA A 642 -30.53 13.61 -30.11
N GLY A 643 -30.60 14.46 -31.14
CA GLY A 643 -31.35 15.72 -31.09
C GLY A 643 -32.81 15.60 -31.56
N THR A 644 -33.72 16.23 -30.81
CA THR A 644 -35.00 16.76 -31.31
C THR A 644 -35.31 18.08 -30.58
N THR A 645 -35.69 19.12 -31.33
CA THR A 645 -36.11 20.46 -30.84
C THR A 645 -36.88 21.18 -31.96
N PRO A 646 -37.78 22.14 -31.67
CA PRO A 646 -38.78 22.14 -30.59
C PRO A 646 -40.18 22.60 -31.09
N PRO A 647 -41.25 22.37 -30.31
CA PRO A 647 -42.22 23.45 -30.03
C PRO A 647 -42.31 23.82 -28.52
N PRO A 648 -43.01 24.91 -28.15
CA PRO A 648 -43.00 25.48 -26.78
C PRO A 648 -43.85 24.70 -25.73
N PRO A 649 -43.65 24.95 -24.42
CA PRO A 649 -43.96 23.97 -23.38
C PRO A 649 -45.33 24.12 -22.67
N PRO A 650 -46.01 23.00 -22.36
CA PRO A 650 -46.90 22.88 -21.21
C PRO A 650 -46.10 22.68 -19.90
N SER A 651 -46.72 23.03 -18.76
CA SER A 651 -46.10 22.94 -17.42
C SER A 651 -45.55 21.54 -17.10
N ALA A 652 -44.31 21.48 -16.57
CA ALA A 652 -43.64 20.23 -16.27
C ALA A 652 -44.26 19.53 -15.04
N ALA A 653 -44.97 18.43 -15.28
CA ALA A 653 -45.59 17.63 -14.23
C ALA A 653 -44.55 16.97 -13.30
N LEU A 654 -44.84 16.97 -12.00
CA LEU A 654 -44.03 16.29 -10.99
C LEU A 654 -43.95 14.79 -11.33
N THR A 655 -42.74 14.25 -11.45
CA THR A 655 -42.51 12.86 -11.88
C THR A 655 -41.51 12.16 -10.96
N ALA A 656 -41.95 11.09 -10.29
CA ALA A 656 -41.09 10.25 -9.44
C ALA A 656 -40.42 9.13 -10.24
N ALA A 657 -39.18 8.77 -9.90
CA ALA A 657 -38.40 7.74 -10.57
C ALA A 657 -37.51 6.95 -9.59
N PHE A 658 -37.38 5.64 -9.79
CA PHE A 658 -36.34 4.82 -9.14
C PHE A 658 -35.05 4.85 -9.97
N THR A 659 -33.91 5.17 -9.33
CA THR A 659 -32.58 5.15 -9.95
C THR A 659 -31.83 3.84 -9.71
N SER A 660 -32.09 3.14 -8.60
CA SER A 660 -31.62 1.76 -8.35
C SER A 660 -32.58 1.01 -7.42
N PRO A 661 -32.55 -0.34 -7.39
CA PRO A 661 -31.94 -1.25 -8.35
C PRO A 661 -32.70 -1.24 -9.70
N ALA A 662 -32.24 -1.98 -10.71
CA ALA A 662 -32.94 -2.09 -11.99
C ALA A 662 -34.28 -2.84 -11.86
N ALA A 663 -35.22 -2.63 -12.79
CA ALA A 663 -36.48 -3.39 -12.81
C ALA A 663 -36.21 -4.88 -13.07
N GLY A 664 -36.87 -5.75 -12.31
CA GLY A 664 -36.65 -7.20 -12.34
C GLY A 664 -35.34 -7.67 -11.71
N ALA A 665 -34.49 -6.77 -11.18
CA ALA A 665 -33.20 -7.16 -10.60
C ALA A 665 -33.36 -8.12 -9.42
N THR A 666 -32.47 -9.13 -9.35
CA THR A 666 -32.39 -10.04 -8.21
C THR A 666 -31.58 -9.38 -7.07
N LEU A 667 -32.17 -9.31 -5.89
CA LEU A 667 -31.63 -8.63 -4.71
C LEU A 667 -31.41 -9.61 -3.55
N THR A 668 -30.35 -9.40 -2.80
CA THR A 668 -29.98 -10.20 -1.61
C THR A 668 -29.34 -9.30 -0.55
N GLY A 669 -29.59 -9.54 0.73
CA GLY A 669 -28.98 -8.75 1.82
C GLY A 669 -29.33 -7.25 1.78
N THR A 670 -28.38 -6.38 2.14
CA THR A 670 -28.60 -4.93 2.15
C THR A 670 -28.33 -4.29 0.79
N THR A 671 -29.39 -3.85 0.11
CA THR A 671 -29.35 -3.24 -1.23
C THR A 671 -29.72 -1.75 -1.18
N GLN A 672 -29.01 -0.91 -1.95
CA GLN A 672 -29.34 0.51 -2.09
C GLN A 672 -30.49 0.75 -3.09
N VAL A 673 -31.63 1.19 -2.58
CA VAL A 673 -32.77 1.69 -3.36
C VAL A 673 -32.59 3.19 -3.58
N GLY A 674 -32.32 3.58 -4.82
CA GLY A 674 -32.14 4.96 -5.25
C GLY A 674 -33.45 5.55 -5.78
N MET A 675 -33.74 6.78 -5.38
CA MET A 675 -35.01 7.47 -5.62
C MET A 675 -34.73 8.90 -6.11
N ALA A 676 -35.51 9.37 -7.08
CA ALA A 676 -35.36 10.70 -7.68
C ALA A 676 -36.73 11.27 -8.07
N VAL A 677 -36.79 12.60 -8.23
CA VAL A 677 -37.98 13.31 -8.69
C VAL A 677 -37.60 14.46 -9.63
N SER A 678 -38.40 14.70 -10.67
CA SER A 678 -38.29 15.87 -11.55
C SER A 678 -39.56 16.72 -11.46
N GLY A 679 -39.46 18.02 -11.75
CA GLY A 679 -40.57 18.98 -11.61
C GLY A 679 -40.90 19.38 -10.16
N ALA A 680 -40.04 19.04 -9.20
CA ALA A 680 -40.29 19.24 -7.77
C ALA A 680 -39.68 20.54 -7.22
N THR A 681 -40.43 21.25 -6.37
CA THR A 681 -39.88 22.29 -5.50
C THR A 681 -39.31 21.66 -4.21
N ALA A 682 -38.05 21.96 -3.86
CA ALA A 682 -37.43 21.45 -2.64
C ALA A 682 -37.83 22.25 -1.38
N PRO A 683 -37.82 21.66 -0.17
CA PRO A 683 -37.49 20.26 0.14
C PRO A 683 -38.50 19.25 -0.42
N THR A 684 -38.03 18.04 -0.73
CA THR A 684 -38.86 16.95 -1.25
C THR A 684 -38.87 15.77 -0.30
N THR A 685 -40.03 15.12 -0.14
CA THR A 685 -40.24 14.01 0.79
C THR A 685 -40.50 12.72 0.02
N PHE A 686 -39.52 11.82 0.06
CA PHE A 686 -39.58 10.49 -0.56
C PHE A 686 -40.15 9.48 0.43
N LYS A 687 -41.28 8.87 0.10
CA LYS A 687 -41.90 7.77 0.83
C LYS A 687 -41.77 6.47 0.01
N LEU A 688 -40.99 5.53 0.52
CA LEU A 688 -40.76 4.21 -0.07
C LEU A 688 -41.51 3.13 0.70
N SER A 689 -42.21 2.27 -0.02
CA SER A 689 -42.93 1.11 0.52
C SER A 689 -42.68 -0.15 -0.31
N VAL A 690 -42.95 -1.32 0.28
CA VAL A 690 -42.93 -2.63 -0.40
C VAL A 690 -44.26 -3.35 -0.16
N ALA A 691 -44.76 -4.08 -1.15
CA ALA A 691 -46.05 -4.76 -1.08
C ALA A 691 -45.91 -6.29 -1.21
N SER A 692 -45.67 -6.98 -0.09
CA SER A 692 -46.03 -8.39 0.20
C SER A 692 -45.42 -8.83 1.55
N PRO A 693 -46.15 -9.55 2.44
CA PRO A 693 -47.57 -9.92 2.36
C PRO A 693 -48.53 -8.78 2.76
N SER A 694 -48.00 -7.65 3.23
CA SER A 694 -48.71 -6.39 3.47
C SER A 694 -47.95 -5.26 2.77
N PRO A 695 -48.62 -4.17 2.35
CA PRO A 695 -47.94 -2.89 2.15
C PRO A 695 -47.25 -2.47 3.45
N ALA A 696 -45.95 -2.22 3.40
CA ALA A 696 -45.13 -1.77 4.52
C ALA A 696 -44.26 -0.58 4.09
N ASP A 697 -44.29 0.49 4.89
CA ASP A 697 -43.45 1.66 4.67
C ASP A 697 -42.00 1.37 5.08
N LEU A 698 -41.10 1.33 4.09
CA LEU A 698 -39.67 1.07 4.30
C LEU A 698 -38.92 2.33 4.75
N SER A 699 -39.25 3.50 4.20
CA SER A 699 -38.75 4.78 4.71
C SER A 699 -39.62 5.95 4.29
N THR A 700 -39.60 7.03 5.08
CA THR A 700 -39.99 8.37 4.65
C THR A 700 -38.82 9.30 4.93
N GLN A 701 -38.34 10.01 3.91
CA GLN A 701 -37.14 10.86 3.97
C GLN A 701 -37.40 12.22 3.31
N THR A 702 -37.32 13.29 4.09
CA THR A 702 -37.36 14.68 3.58
C THR A 702 -35.95 15.18 3.35
N VAL A 703 -35.65 15.65 2.13
CA VAL A 703 -34.32 16.12 1.72
C VAL A 703 -34.41 17.49 1.02
N ALA A 704 -33.35 18.30 1.15
CA ALA A 704 -33.23 19.59 0.49
C ALA A 704 -32.92 19.50 -1.04
N GLY A 705 -32.77 18.28 -1.57
CA GLY A 705 -32.54 18.02 -2.99
C GLY A 705 -33.74 17.35 -3.67
N THR A 706 -33.49 16.78 -4.85
CA THR A 706 -34.47 16.07 -5.70
C THR A 706 -34.14 14.58 -5.88
N ALA A 707 -33.29 14.02 -5.01
CA ALA A 707 -32.98 12.59 -4.96
C ALA A 707 -32.64 12.15 -3.53
N ALA A 708 -32.92 10.88 -3.22
CA ALA A 708 -32.64 10.21 -1.95
C ALA A 708 -32.23 8.75 -2.18
N THR A 709 -31.64 8.13 -1.16
CA THR A 709 -31.22 6.71 -1.18
C THR A 709 -31.66 6.02 0.10
N TYR A 710 -32.01 4.75 0.03
CA TYR A 710 -32.38 3.94 1.18
C TYR A 710 -31.66 2.59 1.16
N ALA A 711 -30.99 2.25 2.26
CA ALA A 711 -30.34 0.96 2.46
C ALA A 711 -31.38 -0.09 2.90
N TRP A 712 -32.01 -0.75 1.94
CA TRP A 712 -33.03 -1.77 2.24
C TRP A 712 -32.37 -3.12 2.53
N ASN A 713 -32.55 -3.64 3.75
CA ASN A 713 -32.20 -5.01 4.09
C ASN A 713 -33.32 -5.97 3.61
N THR A 714 -33.07 -6.72 2.54
CA THR A 714 -34.08 -7.60 1.91
C THR A 714 -34.39 -8.86 2.71
N SER A 715 -33.67 -9.16 3.79
CA SER A 715 -34.04 -10.23 4.74
C SER A 715 -35.30 -9.92 5.56
N SER A 716 -35.82 -8.69 5.47
CA SER A 716 -37.08 -8.27 6.09
C SER A 716 -38.34 -8.69 5.32
N VAL A 717 -38.21 -9.26 4.11
CA VAL A 717 -39.33 -9.76 3.30
C VAL A 717 -39.08 -11.19 2.81
N PRO A 718 -40.12 -11.99 2.54
CA PRO A 718 -39.97 -13.33 1.96
C PRO A 718 -39.28 -13.32 0.59
N ASP A 719 -38.75 -14.45 0.16
CA ASP A 719 -38.22 -14.60 -1.20
C ASP A 719 -39.34 -14.64 -2.25
N GLY A 720 -39.07 -14.07 -3.43
CA GLY A 720 -40.04 -13.92 -4.51
C GLY A 720 -39.98 -12.55 -5.18
N THR A 721 -40.91 -12.28 -6.09
CA THR A 721 -41.03 -10.97 -6.75
C THR A 721 -41.83 -10.00 -5.89
N HIS A 722 -41.23 -8.84 -5.61
CA HIS A 722 -41.81 -7.75 -4.83
C HIS A 722 -42.01 -6.52 -5.70
N THR A 723 -43.03 -5.73 -5.37
CA THR A 723 -43.21 -4.38 -5.94
C THR A 723 -42.81 -3.34 -4.90
N LEU A 724 -41.78 -2.57 -5.21
CA LEU A 724 -41.44 -1.34 -4.51
C LEU A 724 -42.31 -0.21 -5.05
N THR A 725 -42.96 0.56 -4.18
CA THR A 725 -43.74 1.75 -4.53
C THR A 725 -43.10 2.98 -3.91
N LEU A 726 -42.75 3.94 -4.76
CA LEU A 726 -42.22 5.23 -4.39
C LEU A 726 -43.30 6.30 -4.59
N MET A 727 -43.56 7.08 -3.56
CA MET A 727 -44.33 8.33 -3.61
C MET A 727 -43.40 9.47 -3.22
N VAL A 728 -43.46 10.61 -3.92
CA VAL A 728 -42.68 11.80 -3.61
C VAL A 728 -43.60 13.00 -3.50
N THR A 729 -43.45 13.77 -2.42
CA THR A 729 -44.19 15.02 -2.19
C THR A 729 -43.23 16.21 -2.26
N ASP A 730 -43.58 17.26 -2.98
CA ASP A 730 -42.78 18.50 -3.08
C ASP A 730 -43.19 19.56 -2.05
N ALA A 731 -42.38 20.61 -1.88
CA ALA A 731 -42.62 21.66 -0.88
C ALA A 731 -43.90 22.48 -1.12
N ALA A 732 -44.51 22.38 -2.30
CA ALA A 732 -45.80 22.97 -2.64
C ALA A 732 -46.95 21.94 -2.56
N GLY A 733 -46.73 20.79 -1.91
CA GLY A 733 -47.73 19.75 -1.66
C GLY A 733 -48.07 18.88 -2.87
N LYS A 734 -47.39 19.02 -4.01
CA LYS A 734 -47.65 18.17 -5.18
C LYS A 734 -47.09 16.78 -4.94
N THR A 735 -47.81 15.75 -5.36
CA THR A 735 -47.44 14.33 -5.17
C THR A 735 -47.26 13.61 -6.50
N ALA A 736 -46.22 12.80 -6.63
CA ALA A 736 -46.02 11.90 -7.77
C ALA A 736 -45.60 10.50 -7.30
N SER A 737 -46.07 9.46 -7.98
CA SER A 737 -45.82 8.07 -7.60
C SER A 737 -45.34 7.21 -8.75
N THR A 738 -44.51 6.21 -8.46
CA THR A 738 -43.99 5.22 -9.40
C THR A 738 -43.75 3.88 -8.70
N SER A 739 -43.74 2.79 -9.46
CA SER A 739 -43.54 1.42 -8.93
C SER A 739 -42.45 0.69 -9.71
N ARG A 740 -41.67 -0.15 -9.02
CA ARG A 740 -40.65 -1.01 -9.63
C ARG A 740 -40.73 -2.43 -9.05
N THR A 741 -40.84 -3.41 -9.93
CA THR A 741 -40.70 -4.83 -9.57
C THR A 741 -39.23 -5.20 -9.39
N VAL A 742 -38.96 -6.05 -8.41
CA VAL A 742 -37.64 -6.61 -8.07
C VAL A 742 -37.83 -8.05 -7.58
N THR A 743 -36.80 -8.89 -7.63
CA THR A 743 -36.88 -10.26 -7.12
C THR A 743 -35.96 -10.42 -5.92
N VAL A 744 -36.50 -10.69 -4.74
CA VAL A 744 -35.71 -11.01 -3.55
C VAL A 744 -35.37 -12.50 -3.55
N ARG A 745 -34.10 -12.84 -3.34
CA ARG A 745 -33.60 -14.23 -3.19
C ARG A 745 -32.57 -14.32 -2.06
N ASN A 746 -33.01 -14.21 -0.81
CA ASN A 746 -32.15 -14.47 0.35
C ASN A 746 -31.77 -15.98 0.45
N THR A 747 -32.49 -16.87 -0.25
CA THR A 747 -32.28 -18.32 -0.29
C THR A 747 -32.02 -18.84 -1.71
N GLY A 748 -30.74 -19.06 -1.99
CA GLY A 748 -30.31 -20.25 -2.74
C GLY A 748 -29.46 -21.06 -1.78
N THR A 749 -29.83 -22.31 -1.51
CA THR A 749 -29.08 -23.18 -0.57
C THR A 749 -27.62 -23.34 -1.03
N PRO A 750 -26.60 -23.31 -0.14
CA PRO A 750 -26.59 -23.75 1.26
C PRO A 750 -27.23 -22.79 2.30
N PRO A 751 -27.22 -23.12 3.61
CA PRO A 751 -27.74 -22.23 4.65
C PRO A 751 -27.08 -20.85 4.65
N PRO A 752 -27.65 -19.84 5.33
CA PRO A 752 -26.99 -18.55 5.47
C PRO A 752 -25.61 -18.70 6.14
N PRO A 753 -24.64 -17.80 5.84
CA PRO A 753 -23.53 -17.54 6.74
C PRO A 753 -24.06 -17.11 8.13
N PRO A 754 -23.29 -17.26 9.21
CA PRO A 754 -23.64 -16.65 10.49
C PRO A 754 -23.95 -15.16 10.29
N PRO A 755 -25.08 -14.63 10.81
CA PRO A 755 -25.37 -13.21 10.73
C PRO A 755 -24.21 -12.37 11.29
N ALA A 756 -24.05 -11.13 10.83
CA ALA A 756 -23.23 -10.17 11.54
C ALA A 756 -23.88 -9.88 12.91
N GLY A 757 -23.37 -10.51 13.97
CA GLY A 757 -24.00 -10.57 15.30
C GLY A 757 -24.68 -11.91 15.65
N GLY A 758 -24.59 -12.93 14.79
CA GLY A 758 -25.00 -14.30 15.10
C GLY A 758 -24.04 -14.97 16.07
N ALA A 759 -24.56 -15.83 16.96
CA ALA A 759 -23.71 -16.61 17.86
C ALA A 759 -22.88 -17.62 17.05
N MET A 760 -21.55 -17.49 17.10
CA MET A 760 -20.63 -18.33 16.30
C MET A 760 -20.65 -19.81 16.72
N GLY A 761 -21.19 -20.15 17.89
CA GLY A 761 -21.21 -21.52 18.42
C GLY A 761 -19.83 -22.05 18.85
N PRO A 762 -19.73 -22.78 19.98
CA PRO A 762 -18.47 -23.41 20.35
C PRO A 762 -18.20 -24.60 19.44
N LEU A 763 -17.09 -24.59 18.72
CA LEU A 763 -16.78 -25.62 17.72
C LEU A 763 -16.72 -27.04 18.29
N ARG A 764 -17.17 -28.03 17.49
CA ARG A 764 -16.97 -29.48 17.69
C ARG A 764 -16.54 -30.10 16.36
N VAL A 765 -15.89 -31.26 16.35
CA VAL A 765 -15.58 -31.98 15.11
C VAL A 765 -16.88 -32.41 14.42
N LEU A 766 -17.03 -32.14 13.12
CA LEU A 766 -18.25 -32.47 12.39
C LEU A 766 -18.34 -33.99 12.14
N ALA A 767 -19.39 -34.62 12.67
CA ALA A 767 -19.56 -36.07 12.59
C ALA A 767 -19.72 -36.61 11.14
N SER A 768 -20.34 -35.85 10.23
CA SER A 768 -20.48 -36.27 8.81
C SER A 768 -19.17 -36.14 8.02
N ASN A 769 -18.28 -35.23 8.41
CA ASN A 769 -17.00 -35.01 7.74
C ASN A 769 -15.94 -34.48 8.73
N PRO A 770 -15.25 -35.38 9.48
CA PRO A 770 -14.33 -35.01 10.57
C PRO A 770 -13.01 -34.34 10.12
N ARG A 771 -12.95 -33.85 8.89
CA ARG A 771 -11.92 -32.93 8.36
C ARG A 771 -12.16 -31.47 8.79
N TYR A 772 -13.40 -31.16 9.16
CA TYR A 772 -13.87 -29.82 9.50
C TYR A 772 -14.55 -29.79 10.87
N PHE A 773 -14.71 -28.60 11.43
CA PHE A 773 -15.53 -28.40 12.61
C PHE A 773 -16.99 -28.13 12.23
N THR A 774 -17.85 -28.04 13.24
CA THR A 774 -19.19 -27.46 13.18
C THR A 774 -19.41 -26.57 14.41
N ASP A 775 -20.18 -25.50 14.25
CA ASP A 775 -20.64 -24.59 15.29
C ASP A 775 -21.84 -25.13 16.10
N GLY A 776 -22.44 -26.23 15.62
CA GLY A 776 -23.70 -26.79 16.12
C GLY A 776 -24.86 -26.68 15.13
N SER A 777 -24.71 -25.96 14.03
CA SER A 777 -25.68 -25.91 12.92
C SER A 777 -25.71 -27.18 12.06
N GLY A 778 -24.75 -28.09 12.24
CA GLY A 778 -24.53 -29.25 11.38
C GLY A 778 -23.74 -28.93 10.11
N ARG A 779 -23.43 -27.65 9.83
CA ARG A 779 -22.53 -27.26 8.73
C ARG A 779 -21.07 -27.62 9.03
N ALA A 780 -20.29 -27.82 7.97
CA ALA A 780 -18.84 -27.73 8.03
C ALA A 780 -18.39 -26.26 8.17
N VAL A 781 -17.54 -26.00 9.15
CA VAL A 781 -16.80 -24.76 9.34
C VAL A 781 -15.36 -25.01 8.93
N TYR A 782 -14.96 -24.37 7.81
CA TYR A 782 -13.57 -24.29 7.36
C TYR A 782 -12.88 -23.13 8.08
N LEU A 783 -11.68 -23.37 8.61
CA LEU A 783 -10.89 -22.37 9.33
C LEU A 783 -9.73 -21.86 8.46
N THR A 784 -9.63 -20.54 8.29
CA THR A 784 -8.50 -19.94 7.58
C THR A 784 -8.19 -18.49 7.96
N GLY A 785 -6.90 -18.14 7.94
CA GLY A 785 -6.44 -16.76 8.16
C GLY A 785 -4.97 -16.63 8.52
N SER A 786 -4.55 -15.43 8.91
CA SER A 786 -3.18 -15.13 9.35
C SER A 786 -3.03 -15.08 10.88
N HIS A 787 -1.80 -15.15 11.37
CA HIS A 787 -1.44 -14.88 12.77
C HIS A 787 -0.08 -14.21 12.91
N HIS A 788 0.13 -13.51 14.03
CA HIS A 788 1.35 -12.75 14.33
C HIS A 788 1.83 -13.10 15.75
N TRP A 789 3.14 -13.10 15.99
CA TRP A 789 3.75 -13.53 17.26
C TRP A 789 3.37 -12.69 18.49
N GLU A 790 2.85 -11.47 18.30
CA GLU A 790 2.51 -10.52 19.37
C GLU A 790 0.97 -10.40 19.58
N SER A 791 0.23 -11.35 19.02
CA SER A 791 -1.23 -11.43 19.05
C SER A 791 -1.84 -11.70 20.44
N LEU A 792 -1.08 -12.19 21.43
CA LEU A 792 -1.48 -12.13 22.85
C LEU A 792 -0.39 -11.49 23.74
N VAL A 793 0.85 -11.93 23.70
CA VAL A 793 1.97 -11.34 24.47
C VAL A 793 2.84 -10.47 23.56
N ASP A 794 3.03 -9.19 23.90
CA ASP A 794 3.89 -8.28 23.11
C ASP A 794 5.37 -8.66 23.25
N ARG A 795 6.13 -8.50 22.17
CA ARG A 795 7.56 -8.81 22.08
C ARG A 795 8.29 -7.76 21.24
N ASP A 796 9.47 -7.34 21.71
CA ASP A 796 10.33 -6.35 21.06
C ASP A 796 11.80 -6.57 21.47
N ILE A 797 12.74 -5.93 20.79
CA ILE A 797 14.15 -5.83 21.19
C ILE A 797 14.39 -4.72 22.24
N VAL A 798 13.37 -3.91 22.51
CA VAL A 798 13.33 -2.86 23.54
C VAL A 798 12.47 -3.31 24.73
N TYR A 799 12.72 -2.76 25.93
CA TYR A 799 11.82 -2.93 27.07
C TYR A 799 11.32 -1.55 27.59
N PRO A 800 10.02 -1.38 27.88
CA PRO A 800 8.91 -2.30 27.60
C PRO A 800 8.75 -2.56 26.10
N PRO A 801 8.28 -3.76 25.69
CA PRO A 801 8.03 -4.04 24.29
C PRO A 801 6.89 -3.16 23.75
N ALA A 802 6.97 -2.77 22.49
CA ALA A 802 5.90 -2.02 21.84
C ALA A 802 4.59 -2.82 21.81
N ALA A 803 3.47 -2.18 22.16
CA ALA A 803 2.17 -2.82 22.16
C ALA A 803 1.71 -3.14 20.73
N PHE A 804 1.35 -4.40 20.45
CA PHE A 804 0.87 -4.82 19.14
C PHE A 804 -0.50 -4.19 18.81
N GLY A 805 -0.64 -3.70 17.58
CA GLY A 805 -1.82 -3.01 17.04
C GLY A 805 -3.02 -3.93 16.75
N TYR A 806 -3.46 -4.67 17.76
CA TYR A 806 -4.34 -5.84 17.64
C TYR A 806 -5.65 -5.56 16.88
N ALA A 807 -6.40 -4.51 17.23
CA ALA A 807 -7.66 -4.18 16.54
C ALA A 807 -7.45 -3.99 15.03
N GLY A 808 -6.44 -3.20 14.63
CA GLY A 808 -6.09 -2.99 13.22
C GLY A 808 -5.61 -4.26 12.50
N SER A 809 -5.13 -5.26 13.23
CA SER A 809 -4.83 -6.59 12.66
C SER A 809 -6.10 -7.40 12.38
N LEU A 810 -7.14 -7.26 13.23
CA LEU A 810 -8.45 -7.88 12.99
C LEU A 810 -9.19 -7.22 11.81
N ASP A 811 -9.19 -5.87 11.73
CA ASP A 811 -9.67 -5.12 10.56
C ASP A 811 -9.02 -5.63 9.26
N TRP A 812 -7.69 -5.77 9.29
CA TRP A 812 -6.86 -6.21 8.17
C TRP A 812 -7.12 -7.68 7.76
N MET A 813 -7.50 -8.54 8.71
CA MET A 813 -7.88 -9.94 8.50
C MET A 813 -9.32 -10.04 7.95
N ALA A 814 -10.27 -9.34 8.55
CA ALA A 814 -11.66 -9.30 8.12
C ALA A 814 -11.77 -8.74 6.69
N ALA A 815 -11.00 -7.69 6.35
CA ALA A 815 -10.90 -7.13 5.00
C ALA A 815 -10.33 -8.11 3.94
N ARG A 816 -9.87 -9.30 4.35
CA ARG A 816 -9.40 -10.38 3.48
C ARG A 816 -10.22 -11.66 3.59
N GLY A 817 -11.35 -11.64 4.31
CA GLY A 817 -12.21 -12.81 4.49
C GLY A 817 -11.56 -13.92 5.32
N HIS A 818 -10.77 -13.57 6.33
CA HIS A 818 -10.22 -14.53 7.29
C HIS A 818 -11.21 -14.75 8.44
N ASN A 819 -11.32 -15.99 8.93
CA ASN A 819 -12.17 -16.37 10.05
C ASN A 819 -11.44 -17.12 11.17
N PHE A 820 -10.11 -17.29 11.08
CA PHE A 820 -9.33 -18.00 12.08
C PHE A 820 -7.97 -17.34 12.32
N MET A 821 -7.57 -17.24 13.59
CA MET A 821 -6.26 -16.75 14.01
C MET A 821 -5.69 -17.59 15.16
N ARG A 822 -4.40 -17.40 15.42
CA ARG A 822 -3.67 -17.99 16.56
C ARG A 822 -3.16 -16.86 17.46
N MET A 823 -3.42 -16.96 18.76
CA MET A 823 -3.06 -15.96 19.78
C MET A 823 -1.83 -16.42 20.56
N TRP A 824 -0.67 -15.84 20.21
CA TRP A 824 0.66 -16.23 20.70
C TRP A 824 0.95 -15.79 22.14
N ALA A 825 1.15 -16.77 23.01
CA ALA A 825 1.81 -16.58 24.30
C ALA A 825 3.33 -16.70 24.17
N TRP A 826 4.08 -16.03 25.06
CA TRP A 826 5.51 -16.23 25.24
C TRP A 826 5.77 -16.49 26.72
N GLU A 827 6.39 -17.62 27.07
CA GLU A 827 6.69 -17.95 28.48
C GLU A 827 7.96 -17.27 29.02
N PRO A 828 9.10 -17.21 28.29
CA PRO A 828 10.25 -16.44 28.73
C PRO A 828 9.90 -14.94 28.81
N SER A 829 10.37 -14.21 29.82
CA SER A 829 10.28 -12.74 29.82
C SER A 829 11.33 -12.09 28.93
N ARG A 830 12.42 -12.82 28.68
CA ARG A 830 13.61 -12.35 27.97
C ARG A 830 14.33 -13.57 27.41
N HIS A 831 14.52 -13.62 26.10
CA HIS A 831 15.24 -14.67 25.40
C HIS A 831 15.98 -14.02 24.23
N HIS A 832 17.05 -14.62 23.70
CA HIS A 832 17.51 -14.25 22.36
C HIS A 832 16.92 -15.17 21.30
N ARG A 833 16.84 -14.70 20.06
CA ARG A 833 16.31 -15.48 18.96
C ARG A 833 17.39 -16.26 18.23
N VAL A 834 17.07 -17.49 17.87
CA VAL A 834 17.86 -18.33 16.98
C VAL A 834 17.30 -18.19 15.56
N GLY A 835 18.01 -17.46 14.70
CA GLY A 835 17.69 -17.29 13.28
C GLY A 835 16.63 -16.24 12.89
N GLY A 836 16.44 -16.12 11.57
CA GLY A 836 15.42 -15.31 10.91
C GLY A 836 15.66 -13.78 10.89
N ILE A 837 14.62 -13.04 10.50
CA ILE A 837 14.64 -11.62 10.04
C ILE A 837 15.64 -10.68 10.73
N HIS A 838 15.70 -10.64 12.06
CA HIS A 838 16.54 -9.68 12.80
C HIS A 838 17.99 -10.14 13.04
N GLY A 839 18.30 -11.41 12.72
CA GLY A 839 19.58 -12.05 12.98
C GLY A 839 19.56 -13.00 14.19
N THR A 840 20.50 -13.94 14.21
CA THR A 840 20.76 -14.82 15.36
C THR A 840 21.39 -14.02 16.50
N GLY A 841 20.99 -14.32 17.74
CA GLY A 841 21.51 -13.65 18.93
C GLY A 841 20.83 -12.31 19.24
N THR A 842 19.86 -11.86 18.42
CA THR A 842 19.01 -10.71 18.76
C THR A 842 18.25 -10.98 20.06
N LEU A 843 18.47 -10.14 21.07
CA LEU A 843 17.79 -10.21 22.36
C LEU A 843 16.37 -9.62 22.27
N TYR A 844 15.39 -10.35 22.78
CA TYR A 844 13.99 -9.95 22.87
C TYR A 844 13.51 -9.90 24.34
N TYR A 845 12.49 -9.07 24.57
CA TYR A 845 11.74 -8.96 25.81
C TYR A 845 10.25 -9.19 25.52
N ASN A 846 9.58 -9.97 26.37
CA ASN A 846 8.18 -10.36 26.23
C ASN A 846 7.35 -9.86 27.42
N ALA A 847 6.15 -9.32 27.19
CA ALA A 847 5.22 -8.88 28.23
C ALA A 847 3.75 -8.79 27.73
N PRO A 848 2.71 -8.96 28.58
CA PRO A 848 2.77 -9.32 30.00
C PRO A 848 3.01 -10.82 30.23
N SER A 849 3.44 -11.17 31.45
CA SER A 849 3.55 -12.56 31.92
C SER A 849 2.28 -12.95 32.70
N PRO A 850 1.83 -14.23 32.66
CA PRO A 850 0.62 -14.66 33.38
C PRO A 850 0.81 -14.81 34.90
N TRP A 851 2.04 -14.77 35.42
CA TRP A 851 2.35 -14.74 36.85
C TRP A 851 2.75 -13.35 37.34
N MET A 852 2.38 -13.02 38.57
CA MET A 852 2.73 -11.76 39.23
C MET A 852 4.21 -11.69 39.58
N ARG A 853 4.76 -10.47 39.56
CA ARG A 853 6.08 -10.16 40.11
C ARG A 853 5.93 -9.40 41.41
N THR A 854 6.14 -10.09 42.52
CA THR A 854 5.98 -9.56 43.87
C THR A 854 7.32 -9.21 44.52
N GLY A 855 8.41 -9.88 44.09
CA GLY A 855 9.57 -10.05 44.96
C GLY A 855 9.21 -10.86 46.23
N PRO A 856 10.11 -10.90 47.23
CA PRO A 856 11.37 -10.17 47.32
C PRO A 856 12.45 -10.66 46.35
N GLY A 857 13.50 -9.86 46.18
CA GLY A 857 14.64 -10.17 45.32
C GLY A 857 14.38 -9.99 43.82
N THR A 858 15.45 -10.16 43.04
CA THR A 858 15.52 -9.83 41.61
C THR A 858 15.75 -11.10 40.77
N ALA A 859 15.09 -11.19 39.61
CA ALA A 859 15.28 -12.24 38.61
C ALA A 859 16.37 -11.88 37.58
N LEU A 860 16.75 -12.82 36.71
CA LEU A 860 17.84 -12.67 35.72
C LEU A 860 17.56 -11.62 34.60
N ASP A 861 16.40 -10.98 34.59
CA ASP A 861 16.06 -9.83 33.75
C ASP A 861 16.06 -8.48 34.48
N GLY A 862 16.59 -8.43 35.71
CA GLY A 862 16.77 -7.20 36.48
C GLY A 862 15.49 -6.65 37.13
N ARG A 863 14.39 -7.41 37.12
CA ARG A 863 13.10 -7.04 37.73
C ARG A 863 12.76 -7.94 38.91
N PRO A 864 11.76 -7.59 39.75
CA PRO A 864 11.37 -8.43 40.88
C PRO A 864 11.04 -9.87 40.45
N LYS A 865 11.37 -10.82 41.34
CA LYS A 865 11.06 -12.24 41.16
C LYS A 865 9.55 -12.48 41.03
N TRP A 866 9.21 -13.53 40.29
CA TRP A 866 7.84 -14.00 40.15
C TRP A 866 7.36 -14.76 41.40
N ASP A 867 6.08 -14.63 41.70
CA ASP A 867 5.35 -15.59 42.54
C ASP A 867 4.42 -16.42 41.64
N LEU A 868 4.82 -17.66 41.41
CA LEU A 868 4.14 -18.61 40.54
C LEU A 868 2.79 -19.09 41.11
N THR A 869 2.50 -18.83 42.39
CA THR A 869 1.18 -19.09 42.99
C THR A 869 0.18 -17.95 42.72
N ARG A 870 0.66 -16.78 42.28
CA ARG A 870 -0.18 -15.58 42.09
C ARG A 870 -0.30 -15.21 40.62
N LEU A 871 -1.45 -15.50 40.04
CA LEU A 871 -1.76 -15.17 38.65
C LEU A 871 -1.99 -13.65 38.45
N ASN A 872 -1.49 -13.12 37.35
CA ASN A 872 -1.56 -11.71 36.97
C ASN A 872 -2.88 -11.42 36.24
N GLN A 873 -3.87 -10.87 36.94
CA GLN A 873 -5.21 -10.64 36.38
C GLN A 873 -5.20 -9.83 35.07
N ALA A 874 -4.31 -8.84 34.92
CA ALA A 874 -4.20 -8.02 33.71
C ALA A 874 -3.81 -8.81 32.44
N TYR A 875 -3.15 -9.97 32.58
CA TYR A 875 -2.93 -10.90 31.47
C TYR A 875 -4.26 -11.51 31.00
N PHE A 876 -5.11 -11.91 31.93
CA PHE A 876 -6.41 -12.56 31.66
C PHE A 876 -7.46 -11.56 31.17
N ASP A 877 -7.46 -10.33 31.69
CA ASP A 877 -8.30 -9.25 31.18
C ASP A 877 -7.97 -8.95 29.70
N ARG A 878 -6.68 -8.90 29.37
CA ARG A 878 -6.18 -8.73 27.99
C ARG A 878 -6.52 -9.93 27.10
N LEU A 879 -6.37 -11.16 27.59
CA LEU A 879 -6.80 -12.38 26.88
C LEU A 879 -8.29 -12.31 26.53
N ARG A 880 -9.16 -12.10 27.53
CA ARG A 880 -10.61 -12.04 27.34
C ARG A 880 -11.00 -10.93 26.37
N SER A 881 -10.44 -9.73 26.54
CA SER A 881 -10.71 -8.58 25.67
C SER A 881 -10.31 -8.85 24.22
N ARG A 882 -9.17 -9.52 23.97
CA ARG A 882 -8.73 -9.85 22.61
C ARG A 882 -9.60 -10.95 21.97
N VAL A 883 -9.98 -12.01 22.71
CA VAL A 883 -10.89 -13.05 22.20
C VAL A 883 -12.30 -12.49 21.89
N ILE A 884 -12.82 -11.55 22.70
CA ILE A 884 -14.08 -10.85 22.42
C ILE A 884 -13.97 -10.02 21.14
N GLN A 885 -12.91 -9.21 20.98
CA GLN A 885 -12.68 -8.46 19.75
C GLN A 885 -12.62 -9.37 18.51
N ALA A 886 -11.95 -10.52 18.59
CA ALA A 886 -11.93 -11.50 17.51
C ALA A 886 -13.34 -12.03 17.19
N ARG A 887 -14.17 -12.31 18.21
CA ARG A 887 -15.58 -12.75 18.05
C ARG A 887 -16.43 -11.71 17.32
N GLU A 888 -16.24 -10.43 17.64
CA GLU A 888 -16.92 -9.30 17.01
C GLU A 888 -16.55 -9.15 15.51
N HIS A 889 -15.39 -9.66 15.10
CA HIS A 889 -14.95 -9.72 13.71
C HIS A 889 -15.26 -11.08 13.02
N GLY A 890 -15.96 -12.00 13.68
CA GLY A 890 -16.25 -13.33 13.15
C GLY A 890 -15.05 -14.29 13.13
N ILE A 891 -14.01 -14.02 13.93
CA ILE A 891 -12.74 -14.75 13.95
C ILE A 891 -12.66 -15.72 15.14
N TYR A 892 -12.48 -17.00 14.83
CA TYR A 892 -12.10 -18.06 15.77
C TYR A 892 -10.63 -17.92 16.18
N VAL A 893 -10.32 -18.28 17.42
CA VAL A 893 -9.01 -18.08 18.05
C VAL A 893 -8.48 -19.40 18.59
N SER A 894 -7.31 -19.83 18.11
CA SER A 894 -6.45 -20.76 18.85
C SER A 894 -5.74 -20.01 19.98
N VAL A 895 -6.07 -20.34 21.23
CA VAL A 895 -5.37 -19.82 22.41
C VAL A 895 -4.20 -20.77 22.71
N MET A 896 -3.01 -20.36 22.29
CA MET A 896 -1.74 -21.04 22.55
C MET A 896 -1.36 -20.88 24.02
N LEU A 897 -1.23 -21.99 24.75
CA LEU A 897 -1.02 -21.98 26.20
C LEU A 897 0.47 -21.85 26.58
N PHE A 898 1.35 -22.53 25.85
CA PHE A 898 2.79 -22.69 26.16
C PHE A 898 3.68 -22.47 24.91
N GLU A 899 4.97 -22.20 25.11
CA GLU A 899 5.90 -21.78 24.04
C GLU A 899 7.24 -22.55 24.12
N GLY A 900 7.43 -23.54 23.24
CA GLY A 900 8.56 -24.46 23.28
C GLY A 900 9.75 -24.10 22.40
N PHE A 901 9.62 -23.22 21.41
CA PHE A 901 10.72 -22.91 20.47
C PHE A 901 11.86 -22.17 21.18
N ALA A 902 11.58 -21.07 21.89
CA ALA A 902 12.63 -20.35 22.60
C ALA A 902 13.18 -21.17 23.78
N VAL A 903 12.33 -21.96 24.44
CA VAL A 903 12.70 -22.89 25.53
C VAL A 903 13.72 -23.95 25.09
N GLN A 904 13.64 -24.44 23.86
CA GLN A 904 14.59 -25.44 23.33
C GLN A 904 15.89 -24.83 22.78
N PHE A 905 15.78 -23.74 22.01
CA PHE A 905 16.83 -23.31 21.10
C PHE A 905 17.63 -22.11 21.59
N ALA A 906 17.02 -21.17 22.32
CA ALA A 906 17.74 -19.97 22.77
C ALA A 906 18.79 -20.35 23.82
N THR A 907 20.07 -20.02 23.59
CA THR A 907 21.16 -20.28 24.54
C THR A 907 21.20 -19.29 25.72
N MET A 908 20.11 -18.54 25.92
CA MET A 908 19.85 -17.71 27.09
C MET A 908 18.33 -17.49 27.22
N VAL A 909 17.73 -18.02 28.28
CA VAL A 909 16.28 -17.92 28.57
C VAL A 909 16.08 -17.44 30.00
N VAL A 910 15.43 -16.29 30.19
CA VAL A 910 14.91 -15.88 31.50
C VAL A 910 13.46 -16.34 31.60
N HIS A 911 13.27 -17.48 32.25
CA HIS A 911 11.97 -18.14 32.41
C HIS A 911 11.39 -17.90 33.81
N PRO A 912 10.05 -17.78 33.98
CA PRO A 912 9.42 -17.68 35.30
C PRO A 912 9.78 -18.86 36.22
N PHE A 913 9.80 -20.08 35.66
CA PHE A 913 10.17 -21.32 36.36
C PHE A 913 11.68 -21.53 36.53
N GLY A 914 12.54 -20.63 36.03
CA GLY A 914 13.98 -20.72 36.25
C GLY A 914 14.31 -20.61 37.75
N THR A 915 15.28 -21.37 38.22
CA THR A 915 15.65 -21.52 39.65
C THR A 915 15.92 -20.19 40.34
N ALA A 916 16.57 -19.26 39.62
CA ALA A 916 16.87 -17.92 40.11
C ALA A 916 15.71 -16.91 39.94
N SER A 917 14.65 -17.26 39.21
CA SER A 917 13.60 -16.31 38.76
C SER A 917 12.41 -16.16 39.71
N ASN A 918 12.03 -17.21 40.44
CA ASN A 918 10.84 -17.21 41.29
C ASN A 918 11.18 -17.17 42.79
N VAL A 919 10.17 -16.82 43.61
CA VAL A 919 10.25 -16.83 45.09
C VAL A 919 9.83 -18.17 45.70
N ASN A 920 9.25 -19.07 44.89
CA ASN A 920 8.60 -20.30 45.34
C ASN A 920 9.57 -21.49 45.46
N GLY A 921 10.87 -21.29 45.15
CA GLY A 921 11.89 -22.35 45.16
C GLY A 921 11.76 -23.35 44.01
N ILE A 922 10.93 -23.07 43.00
CA ILE A 922 10.70 -23.98 41.88
C ILE A 922 11.92 -24.00 40.96
N ASN A 923 12.41 -25.21 40.68
CA ASN A 923 13.47 -25.44 39.71
C ASN A 923 12.92 -26.05 38.41
N GLY A 924 12.92 -25.25 37.34
CA GLY A 924 12.63 -25.67 35.96
C GLY A 924 13.85 -26.18 35.17
N ASP A 925 15.05 -26.15 35.76
CA ASP A 925 16.28 -26.77 35.26
C ASP A 925 16.81 -27.77 36.31
N PRO A 926 16.19 -28.96 36.45
CA PRO A 926 16.62 -29.97 37.42
C PRO A 926 17.84 -30.77 36.93
N ASN A 927 18.25 -30.63 35.67
CA ASN A 927 19.33 -31.40 35.06
C ASN A 927 20.69 -30.63 35.09
N GLY A 928 20.66 -29.30 35.11
CA GLY A 928 21.83 -28.41 35.19
C GLY A 928 22.44 -27.99 33.85
N ASP A 929 21.78 -28.23 32.72
CA ASP A 929 22.29 -27.93 31.37
C ASP A 929 22.10 -26.47 30.93
N GLY A 930 21.38 -25.66 31.72
CA GLY A 930 21.13 -24.25 31.47
C GLY A 930 19.87 -23.97 30.63
N LYS A 931 19.10 -24.99 30.26
CA LYS A 931 17.78 -24.88 29.64
C LYS A 931 16.67 -25.11 30.67
N VAL A 932 15.45 -24.85 30.24
CA VAL A 932 14.23 -25.06 31.04
C VAL A 932 13.25 -25.98 30.32
N THR A 933 13.76 -26.92 29.52
CA THR A 933 12.97 -27.86 28.70
C THR A 933 12.05 -28.75 29.54
N GLU A 934 12.48 -29.05 30.76
CA GLU A 934 11.82 -29.88 31.75
C GLU A 934 10.50 -29.28 32.24
N VAL A 935 10.25 -27.99 32.01
CA VAL A 935 8.94 -27.37 32.29
C VAL A 935 7.84 -27.93 31.39
N HIS A 936 8.15 -28.44 30.20
CA HIS A 936 7.20 -29.12 29.31
C HIS A 936 7.27 -30.65 29.49
N THR A 937 7.52 -31.13 30.70
CA THR A 937 7.54 -32.55 31.06
C THR A 937 6.69 -32.84 32.31
N LEU A 938 6.50 -34.13 32.62
CA LEU A 938 5.87 -34.59 33.85
C LEU A 938 6.88 -34.88 34.98
N LEU A 939 8.16 -34.51 34.82
CA LEU A 939 9.22 -34.83 35.80
C LEU A 939 9.07 -34.10 37.13
N ASN A 940 8.53 -32.87 37.13
CA ASN A 940 8.32 -32.07 38.33
C ASN A 940 6.81 -31.78 38.52
N PRO A 941 6.10 -32.54 39.38
CA PRO A 941 4.65 -32.40 39.52
C PRO A 941 4.23 -31.02 40.07
N ALA A 942 5.09 -30.32 40.81
CA ALA A 942 4.80 -28.96 41.28
C ALA A 942 4.72 -27.96 40.11
N ILE A 943 5.56 -28.12 39.08
CA ILE A 943 5.48 -27.33 37.84
C ILE A 943 4.18 -27.67 37.10
N THR A 944 3.87 -28.96 36.97
CA THR A 944 2.65 -29.42 36.31
C THR A 944 1.37 -28.88 36.98
N GLU A 945 1.30 -28.80 38.31
CA GLU A 945 0.14 -28.22 39.00
C GLU A 945 0.06 -26.68 38.89
N ILE A 946 1.18 -25.96 38.86
CA ILE A 946 1.22 -24.52 38.56
C ILE A 946 0.71 -24.27 37.13
N GLN A 947 1.14 -25.07 36.16
CA GLN A 947 0.66 -25.02 34.78
C GLN A 947 -0.83 -25.32 34.68
N LYS A 948 -1.32 -26.38 35.34
CA LYS A 948 -2.76 -26.68 35.44
C LYS A 948 -3.56 -25.54 36.08
N ALA A 949 -3.00 -24.84 37.07
CA ALA A 949 -3.66 -23.67 37.69
C ALA A 949 -3.79 -22.49 36.71
N TYR A 950 -2.72 -22.21 35.95
CA TYR A 950 -2.75 -21.25 34.84
C TYR A 950 -3.79 -21.65 33.78
N VAL A 951 -3.80 -22.92 33.34
CA VAL A 951 -4.74 -23.45 32.33
C VAL A 951 -6.20 -23.40 32.83
N ARG A 952 -6.48 -23.71 34.10
CA ARG A 952 -7.83 -23.50 34.70
C ARG A 952 -8.26 -22.05 34.54
N LYS A 953 -7.39 -21.10 34.94
CA LYS A 953 -7.70 -19.66 34.85
C LYS A 953 -7.84 -19.19 33.40
N VAL A 954 -7.09 -19.72 32.43
CA VAL A 954 -7.30 -19.47 31.00
C VAL A 954 -8.70 -19.91 30.58
N ILE A 955 -9.07 -21.16 30.85
CA ILE A 955 -10.40 -21.71 30.51
C ILE A 955 -11.50 -20.88 31.18
N ASP A 956 -11.42 -20.65 32.49
CA ASP A 956 -12.39 -19.85 33.25
C ASP A 956 -12.49 -18.38 32.81
N THR A 957 -11.50 -17.88 32.07
CA THR A 957 -11.49 -16.51 31.51
C THR A 957 -12.20 -16.41 30.16
N VAL A 958 -12.36 -17.51 29.41
CA VAL A 958 -12.92 -17.50 28.04
C VAL A 958 -13.96 -18.60 27.73
N ASN A 959 -14.30 -19.49 28.66
CA ASN A 959 -15.17 -20.64 28.39
C ASN A 959 -16.59 -20.26 27.93
N ASP A 960 -17.10 -19.11 28.34
CA ASP A 960 -18.40 -18.59 27.91
C ASP A 960 -18.40 -18.05 26.47
N LEU A 961 -17.24 -17.87 25.85
CA LEU A 961 -17.10 -17.37 24.48
C LEU A 961 -17.20 -18.53 23.47
N ASP A 962 -17.75 -18.26 22.29
CA ASP A 962 -17.94 -19.29 21.25
C ASP A 962 -16.64 -19.59 20.48
N ASN A 963 -15.91 -18.54 20.17
CA ASN A 963 -14.89 -18.49 19.13
C ASN A 963 -13.51 -19.00 19.58
N VAL A 964 -13.47 -20.00 20.48
CA VAL A 964 -12.24 -20.47 21.14
C VAL A 964 -11.89 -21.89 20.73
N LEU A 965 -10.60 -22.12 20.53
CA LEU A 965 -9.91 -23.41 20.52
C LEU A 965 -8.72 -23.28 21.49
N TYR A 966 -8.28 -24.37 22.11
CA TYR A 966 -7.05 -24.40 22.90
C TYR A 966 -5.92 -25.09 22.12
N GLU A 967 -4.69 -24.61 22.26
CA GLU A 967 -3.48 -25.16 21.65
C GLU A 967 -2.43 -25.35 22.76
N ILE A 968 -1.88 -26.56 22.89
CA ILE A 968 -1.00 -26.86 24.03
C ILE A 968 0.30 -26.05 23.98
N ALA A 969 1.22 -26.36 23.08
CA ALA A 969 2.54 -25.76 23.08
C ALA A 969 3.08 -25.58 21.66
N ASN A 970 3.54 -24.37 21.32
CA ASN A 970 4.25 -24.17 20.06
C ASN A 970 5.57 -24.95 20.05
N GLU A 971 5.75 -25.82 19.06
CA GLU A 971 7.05 -26.38 18.65
C GLU A 971 7.90 -27.11 19.71
N ALA A 972 7.36 -27.37 20.90
CA ALA A 972 8.01 -28.09 22.00
C ALA A 972 8.57 -29.44 21.54
N GLY A 973 9.72 -29.86 22.08
CA GLY A 973 10.44 -31.04 21.56
C GLY A 973 9.73 -32.36 21.83
N SER A 974 10.18 -33.44 21.21
CA SER A 974 9.56 -34.78 21.36
C SER A 974 9.54 -35.31 22.80
N TYR A 975 10.44 -34.84 23.67
CA TYR A 975 10.41 -35.06 25.12
C TYR A 975 9.09 -34.63 25.79
N SER A 976 8.37 -33.66 25.20
CA SER A 976 7.13 -33.10 25.75
C SER A 976 5.89 -33.98 25.56
N THR A 977 5.99 -35.09 24.81
CA THR A 977 4.82 -35.85 24.31
C THR A 977 3.84 -36.26 25.42
N SER A 978 4.34 -36.87 26.50
CA SER A 978 3.49 -37.33 27.63
C SER A 978 2.86 -36.17 28.40
N TRP A 979 3.58 -35.05 28.55
CA TRP A 979 3.06 -33.82 29.15
C TRP A 979 1.99 -33.16 28.28
N GLN A 980 2.19 -33.08 26.95
CA GLN A 980 1.19 -32.52 26.05
C GLN A 980 -0.10 -33.35 26.06
N TYR A 981 0.00 -34.69 26.02
CA TYR A 981 -1.17 -35.57 26.11
C TYR A 981 -1.90 -35.38 27.44
N ALA A 982 -1.18 -35.37 28.57
CA ALA A 982 -1.74 -35.12 29.89
C ALA A 982 -2.40 -33.73 30.01
N MET A 983 -1.89 -32.69 29.34
CA MET A 983 -2.54 -31.38 29.27
C MET A 983 -3.84 -31.41 28.43
N ILE A 984 -3.86 -32.13 27.31
CA ILE A 984 -5.08 -32.28 26.49
C ILE A 984 -6.19 -32.96 27.30
N ASP A 985 -5.88 -34.11 27.92
CA ASP A 985 -6.85 -34.89 28.70
C ASP A 985 -7.33 -34.08 29.91
N TYR A 986 -6.44 -33.34 30.56
CA TYR A 986 -6.77 -32.44 31.66
C TYR A 986 -7.67 -31.27 31.24
N ILE A 987 -7.42 -30.61 30.11
CA ILE A 987 -8.30 -29.55 29.57
C ILE A 987 -9.69 -30.12 29.30
N LYS A 988 -9.75 -31.29 28.63
CA LYS A 988 -11.01 -31.99 28.32
C LYS A 988 -11.78 -32.36 29.59
N GLN A 989 -11.09 -32.87 30.61
CA GLN A 989 -11.68 -33.17 31.92
C GLN A 989 -12.20 -31.91 32.62
N TYR A 990 -11.42 -30.82 32.65
CA TYR A 990 -11.82 -29.58 33.34
C TYR A 990 -13.01 -28.89 32.66
N GLN A 991 -13.06 -28.87 31.32
CA GLN A 991 -14.16 -28.24 30.58
C GLN A 991 -15.44 -29.09 30.50
N ALA A 992 -15.38 -30.40 30.80
CA ALA A 992 -16.57 -31.24 30.88
C ALA A 992 -17.60 -30.73 31.93
N GLY A 993 -17.12 -30.08 33.00
CA GLY A 993 -17.93 -29.41 34.02
C GLY A 993 -18.22 -27.92 33.74
N LYS A 994 -18.08 -27.45 32.49
CA LYS A 994 -18.24 -26.03 32.11
C LYS A 994 -19.30 -25.86 30.99
N PRO A 995 -19.86 -24.65 30.79
CA PRO A 995 -20.90 -24.42 29.78
C PRO A 995 -20.52 -24.77 28.34
N LYS A 996 -19.24 -24.70 27.95
CA LYS A 996 -18.76 -25.03 26.60
C LYS A 996 -17.51 -25.92 26.67
N GLN A 997 -17.31 -26.75 25.64
CA GLN A 997 -16.19 -27.69 25.55
C GLN A 997 -15.45 -27.46 24.22
N HIS A 998 -14.46 -26.57 24.23
CA HIS A 998 -13.77 -26.13 23.02
C HIS A 998 -12.79 -27.19 22.49
N PRO A 999 -12.49 -27.21 21.19
CA PRO A 999 -11.52 -28.15 20.62
C PRO A 999 -10.11 -27.92 21.18
N VAL A 1000 -9.43 -29.00 21.54
CA VAL A 1000 -8.05 -28.97 22.06
C VAL A 1000 -7.08 -29.50 21.00
N GLY A 1001 -6.03 -28.76 20.70
CA GLY A 1001 -5.12 -29.00 19.59
C GLY A 1001 -3.66 -29.21 19.98
N MET A 1002 -2.96 -29.99 19.16
CA MET A 1002 -1.53 -30.25 19.27
C MET A 1002 -0.81 -29.83 17.98
N THR A 1003 0.18 -28.94 18.10
CA THR A 1003 1.00 -28.47 16.99
C THR A 1003 2.33 -29.23 16.91
N PHE A 1004 3.05 -29.11 15.78
CA PHE A 1004 4.18 -29.99 15.49
C PHE A 1004 5.33 -29.81 16.47
N GLN A 1005 5.85 -30.92 17.01
CA GLN A 1005 7.01 -30.93 17.90
C GLN A 1005 8.31 -30.75 17.09
N TYR A 1006 9.05 -29.66 17.28
CA TYR A 1006 10.11 -29.29 16.34
C TYR A 1006 11.39 -30.13 16.49
N ALA A 1007 11.97 -30.21 17.70
CA ALA A 1007 13.13 -31.07 17.91
C ALA A 1007 12.70 -32.55 18.00
N GLY A 1008 13.02 -33.32 16.96
CA GLY A 1008 12.86 -34.77 16.93
C GLY A 1008 11.41 -35.27 16.98
N GLY A 1009 10.42 -34.42 16.70
CA GLY A 1009 9.01 -34.79 16.67
C GLY A 1009 8.59 -35.49 15.37
N SER A 1010 7.34 -35.97 15.35
CA SER A 1010 6.78 -36.68 14.20
C SER A 1010 5.30 -36.36 13.98
N ASN A 1011 4.85 -36.37 12.72
CA ASN A 1011 3.44 -36.23 12.41
C ASN A 1011 2.61 -37.43 12.94
N SER A 1012 3.21 -38.62 13.06
CA SER A 1012 2.60 -39.78 13.72
C SER A 1012 2.28 -39.56 15.20
N THR A 1013 3.10 -38.78 15.93
CA THR A 1013 2.81 -38.37 17.32
C THR A 1013 1.50 -37.56 17.37
N LEU A 1014 1.32 -36.63 16.43
CA LEU A 1014 0.12 -35.78 16.35
C LEU A 1014 -1.14 -36.61 16.05
N PHE A 1015 -1.09 -37.48 15.04
CA PHE A 1015 -2.23 -38.34 14.68
C PHE A 1015 -2.61 -39.34 15.79
N SER A 1016 -1.65 -39.74 16.64
CA SER A 1016 -1.86 -40.62 17.80
C SER A 1016 -2.30 -39.89 19.07
N SER A 1017 -2.25 -38.55 19.09
CA SER A 1017 -2.59 -37.75 20.27
C SER A 1017 -4.09 -37.77 20.61
N PRO A 1018 -4.49 -37.46 21.86
CA PRO A 1018 -5.89 -37.25 22.22
C PRO A 1018 -6.48 -35.92 21.69
N ALA A 1019 -5.74 -35.12 20.92
CA ALA A 1019 -6.20 -33.83 20.39
C ALA A 1019 -7.37 -33.97 19.40
N ASP A 1020 -8.23 -32.96 19.33
CA ASP A 1020 -9.35 -32.86 18.36
C ASP A 1020 -8.85 -32.37 16.99
N TRP A 1021 -7.83 -31.51 17.00
CA TRP A 1021 -7.17 -30.98 15.80
C TRP A 1021 -5.65 -30.99 15.93
N ILE A 1022 -4.96 -30.97 14.79
CA ILE A 1022 -3.48 -31.00 14.74
C ILE A 1022 -2.91 -30.04 13.68
N SER A 1023 -1.68 -29.57 13.91
CA SER A 1023 -0.88 -28.85 12.91
C SER A 1023 0.42 -29.61 12.58
N PRO A 1024 0.55 -30.22 11.39
CA PRO A 1024 1.68 -31.07 11.02
C PRO A 1024 2.88 -30.30 10.47
N GLY A 1025 4.08 -30.84 10.68
CA GLY A 1025 5.32 -30.38 10.06
C GLY A 1025 5.53 -30.91 8.62
N GLU A 1026 6.62 -30.50 7.97
CA GLU A 1026 6.87 -30.72 6.53
C GLU A 1026 6.78 -32.18 6.04
N THR A 1027 7.05 -33.16 6.91
CA THR A 1027 7.10 -34.60 6.57
C THR A 1027 5.77 -35.10 6.00
N GLY A 1028 5.81 -35.72 4.82
CA GLY A 1028 4.62 -36.18 4.10
C GLY A 1028 4.07 -35.17 3.08
N GLY A 1029 4.71 -34.01 2.90
CA GLY A 1029 4.49 -33.13 1.75
C GLY A 1029 3.60 -31.91 2.00
N TYR A 1030 3.16 -31.66 3.25
CA TYR A 1030 2.27 -30.55 3.62
C TYR A 1030 2.69 -29.14 3.15
N LYS A 1031 3.97 -28.95 2.85
CA LYS A 1031 4.54 -27.71 2.30
C LYS A 1031 4.42 -27.56 0.78
N THR A 1032 4.41 -28.66 0.02
CA THR A 1032 4.62 -28.65 -1.44
C THR A 1032 3.53 -29.38 -2.21
N ALA A 1033 3.17 -30.60 -1.77
CA ALA A 1033 2.11 -31.43 -2.31
C ALA A 1033 1.36 -32.07 -1.13
N PRO A 1034 0.44 -31.34 -0.49
CA PRO A 1034 -0.21 -31.79 0.73
C PRO A 1034 -0.97 -33.11 0.53
N PRO A 1035 -0.88 -34.06 1.48
CA PRO A 1035 -1.61 -35.31 1.40
C PRO A 1035 -3.12 -35.07 1.55
N ALA A 1036 -3.95 -35.96 1.00
CA ALA A 1036 -5.39 -35.91 1.20
C ALA A 1036 -5.74 -36.23 2.67
N ALA A 1037 -6.53 -35.37 3.30
CA ALA A 1037 -7.00 -35.58 4.66
C ALA A 1037 -7.85 -36.86 4.76
N THR A 1038 -7.49 -37.75 5.69
CA THR A 1038 -8.23 -38.99 5.97
C THR A 1038 -9.51 -38.74 6.75
N GLY A 1039 -9.60 -37.63 7.50
CA GLY A 1039 -10.65 -37.39 8.48
C GLY A 1039 -10.35 -37.98 9.88
N GLN A 1040 -9.16 -38.54 10.10
CA GLN A 1040 -8.74 -39.03 11.43
C GLN A 1040 -8.61 -37.91 12.48
N LYS A 1041 -8.34 -36.69 12.03
CA LYS A 1041 -8.27 -35.44 12.80
C LYS A 1041 -8.75 -34.29 11.92
N VAL A 1042 -9.22 -33.20 12.53
CA VAL A 1042 -9.23 -31.90 11.84
C VAL A 1042 -7.78 -31.44 11.69
N ILE A 1043 -7.33 -31.20 10.47
CA ILE A 1043 -5.96 -30.75 10.20
C ILE A 1043 -5.98 -29.26 9.90
N ILE A 1044 -5.19 -28.49 10.64
CA ILE A 1044 -4.92 -27.07 10.41
C ILE A 1044 -3.43 -26.96 10.06
N THR A 1045 -3.09 -26.82 8.79
CA THR A 1045 -1.69 -26.62 8.38
C THR A 1045 -1.27 -25.18 8.65
N ASP A 1046 -0.46 -24.98 9.70
CA ASP A 1046 0.23 -23.72 9.99
C ASP A 1046 1.54 -23.62 9.18
N THR A 1047 1.82 -22.46 8.58
CA THR A 1047 3.09 -22.24 7.87
C THR A 1047 4.29 -22.12 8.80
N ASP A 1048 4.08 -21.93 10.11
CA ASP A 1048 5.11 -21.99 11.16
C ASP A 1048 5.98 -23.26 11.03
N HIS A 1049 5.36 -24.43 11.11
CA HIS A 1049 6.04 -25.74 11.05
C HIS A 1049 6.34 -26.21 9.62
N LEU A 1050 6.02 -25.39 8.61
CA LEU A 1050 6.29 -25.64 7.19
C LEU A 1050 7.44 -24.76 6.64
N GLY A 1051 8.29 -24.27 7.53
CA GLY A 1051 9.48 -23.45 7.21
C GLY A 1051 9.40 -22.00 7.70
N GLY A 1052 8.44 -21.68 8.56
CA GLY A 1052 8.26 -20.38 9.19
C GLY A 1052 7.77 -19.27 8.25
N ALA A 1053 7.58 -18.08 8.82
CA ALA A 1053 7.07 -16.86 8.17
C ALA A 1053 7.97 -16.26 7.06
N LEU A 1054 8.94 -17.03 6.55
CA LEU A 1054 9.79 -16.68 5.42
C LEU A 1054 9.69 -17.72 4.26
N GLY A 1055 8.92 -18.79 4.44
CA GLY A 1055 8.60 -19.73 3.36
C GLY A 1055 7.71 -19.05 2.30
N GLY A 1056 8.14 -19.10 1.04
CA GLY A 1056 7.41 -18.51 -0.12
C GLY A 1056 6.14 -19.25 -0.53
N LEU A 1057 5.32 -19.69 0.44
CA LEU A 1057 4.05 -20.35 0.23
C LEU A 1057 3.02 -19.30 -0.21
N GLY A 1058 2.82 -19.16 -1.52
CA GLY A 1058 1.80 -18.30 -2.12
C GLY A 1058 0.43 -18.98 -2.26
N ARG A 1059 -0.49 -18.33 -2.98
CA ARG A 1059 -1.87 -18.80 -3.28
C ARG A 1059 -1.99 -20.29 -3.64
N ALA A 1060 -1.02 -20.85 -4.36
CA ALA A 1060 -1.05 -22.24 -4.81
C ALA A 1060 -0.94 -23.26 -3.66
N TRP A 1061 -0.27 -22.93 -2.55
CA TRP A 1061 -0.24 -23.80 -1.36
C TRP A 1061 -1.61 -23.85 -0.68
N VAL A 1062 -2.30 -22.70 -0.59
CA VAL A 1062 -3.66 -22.60 -0.01
C VAL A 1062 -4.65 -23.45 -0.80
N TRP A 1063 -4.72 -23.27 -2.13
CA TRP A 1063 -5.63 -24.05 -2.98
C TRP A 1063 -5.32 -25.55 -3.00
N ARG A 1064 -4.04 -25.95 -2.98
CA ARG A 1064 -3.65 -27.36 -2.84
C ARG A 1064 -4.07 -27.95 -1.50
N SER A 1065 -3.99 -27.18 -0.42
CA SER A 1065 -4.35 -27.66 0.93
C SER A 1065 -5.88 -27.75 1.10
N PHE A 1066 -6.62 -26.73 0.67
CA PHE A 1066 -8.09 -26.74 0.71
C PHE A 1066 -8.68 -27.87 -0.13
N THR A 1067 -8.24 -28.05 -1.39
CA THR A 1067 -8.68 -29.18 -2.24
C THR A 1067 -8.20 -30.56 -1.77
N ARG A 1068 -7.37 -30.61 -0.72
CA ARG A 1068 -6.96 -31.83 -0.02
C ARG A 1068 -7.68 -32.02 1.32
N GLY A 1069 -8.62 -31.16 1.68
CA GLY A 1069 -9.41 -31.26 2.91
C GLY A 1069 -8.68 -30.77 4.15
N LEU A 1070 -7.76 -29.81 4.00
CA LEU A 1070 -6.95 -29.22 5.07
C LEU A 1070 -7.37 -27.77 5.30
N ASN A 1071 -7.40 -27.35 6.56
CA ASN A 1071 -7.62 -25.96 6.99
C ASN A 1071 -6.26 -25.23 6.96
N THR A 1072 -6.19 -23.96 6.55
CA THR A 1072 -4.91 -23.26 6.33
C THR A 1072 -4.76 -22.01 7.19
N ILE A 1073 -3.73 -21.95 8.02
CA ILE A 1073 -3.37 -20.73 8.78
C ILE A 1073 -1.94 -20.30 8.43
N TYR A 1074 -1.68 -19.00 8.42
CA TYR A 1074 -0.43 -18.42 7.93
C TYR A 1074 0.28 -17.59 9.01
N MET A 1075 1.51 -17.96 9.38
CA MET A 1075 2.35 -17.11 10.22
C MET A 1075 2.85 -15.92 9.40
N ASP A 1076 2.41 -14.73 9.77
CA ASP A 1076 2.38 -13.58 8.87
C ASP A 1076 2.98 -12.33 9.55
N PRO A 1077 4.05 -11.72 9.00
CA PRO A 1077 4.58 -10.43 9.48
C PRO A 1077 3.70 -9.23 9.09
N MET A 1078 2.52 -9.45 8.48
CA MET A 1078 1.51 -8.46 8.08
C MET A 1078 2.05 -7.32 7.18
N ASP A 1079 3.12 -7.62 6.44
CA ASP A 1079 3.82 -6.70 5.55
C ASP A 1079 3.25 -6.64 4.12
N ASN A 1080 3.78 -5.74 3.30
CA ASN A 1080 3.32 -5.50 1.92
C ASN A 1080 3.96 -6.43 0.87
N ASP A 1081 4.33 -7.66 1.25
CA ASP A 1081 4.89 -8.66 0.33
C ASP A 1081 3.79 -9.25 -0.57
N ALA A 1082 3.99 -9.18 -1.89
CA ALA A 1082 3.02 -9.64 -2.87
C ALA A 1082 2.75 -11.16 -2.81
N THR A 1083 3.74 -11.97 -2.42
CA THR A 1083 3.60 -13.43 -2.30
C THR A 1083 2.72 -13.80 -1.11
N ARG A 1084 2.90 -13.08 0.01
CA ARG A 1084 2.03 -13.20 1.19
C ARG A 1084 0.65 -12.64 0.90
N GLU A 1085 0.54 -11.50 0.23
CA GLU A 1085 -0.76 -10.93 -0.17
C GLU A 1085 -1.59 -11.87 -1.07
N ASP A 1086 -0.95 -12.58 -2.00
CA ASP A 1086 -1.57 -13.66 -2.78
C ASP A 1086 -2.08 -14.81 -1.91
N ALA A 1087 -1.30 -15.27 -0.93
CA ALA A 1087 -1.72 -16.32 0.00
C ALA A 1087 -2.90 -15.87 0.88
N ARG A 1088 -2.82 -14.66 1.47
CA ARG A 1088 -3.88 -14.08 2.31
C ARG A 1088 -5.20 -13.94 1.55
N ARG A 1089 -5.15 -13.56 0.27
CA ARG A 1089 -6.34 -13.47 -0.60
C ARG A 1089 -6.90 -14.84 -0.95
N ALA A 1090 -6.02 -15.80 -1.27
CA ALA A 1090 -6.44 -17.17 -1.54
C ALA A 1090 -7.15 -17.81 -0.34
N MET A 1091 -6.73 -17.52 0.90
CA MET A 1091 -7.42 -17.97 2.11
C MET A 1091 -8.88 -17.49 2.13
N GLY A 1092 -9.13 -16.20 1.96
CA GLY A 1092 -10.49 -15.65 1.84
C GLY A 1092 -11.30 -16.25 0.67
N TYR A 1093 -10.68 -16.48 -0.48
CA TYR A 1093 -11.36 -17.13 -1.62
C TYR A 1093 -11.72 -18.60 -1.32
N THR A 1094 -10.87 -19.35 -0.61
CA THR A 1094 -11.22 -20.71 -0.17
C THR A 1094 -12.34 -20.72 0.87
N LEU A 1095 -12.47 -19.67 1.70
CA LEU A 1095 -13.60 -19.52 2.62
C LEU A 1095 -14.92 -19.17 1.89
N ASP A 1096 -14.89 -18.35 0.83
CA ASP A 1096 -16.08 -18.12 -0.02
C ASP A 1096 -16.61 -19.44 -0.59
N TYR A 1097 -15.75 -20.25 -1.20
CA TYR A 1097 -16.14 -21.57 -1.69
C TYR A 1097 -16.59 -22.51 -0.56
N ALA A 1098 -15.89 -22.56 0.57
CA ALA A 1098 -16.30 -23.37 1.73
C ALA A 1098 -17.72 -23.03 2.25
N ASN A 1099 -18.10 -21.75 2.22
CA ASN A 1099 -19.42 -21.29 2.62
C ASN A 1099 -20.51 -21.53 1.56
N ARG A 1100 -20.12 -21.61 0.28
CA ARG A 1100 -21.02 -21.82 -0.87
C ARG A 1100 -21.24 -23.28 -1.24
N MET A 1101 -20.41 -24.19 -0.75
CA MET A 1101 -20.47 -25.63 -1.09
C MET A 1101 -21.08 -26.49 0.02
N ASN A 1102 -21.49 -27.72 -0.32
CA ASN A 1102 -21.86 -28.74 0.66
C ASN A 1102 -20.62 -29.44 1.25
N LEU A 1103 -19.75 -28.65 1.88
CA LEU A 1103 -18.48 -29.11 2.46
C LEU A 1103 -18.68 -30.15 3.60
N ALA A 1104 -19.90 -30.28 4.13
CA ALA A 1104 -20.29 -31.34 5.07
C ALA A 1104 -20.42 -32.74 4.43
N ALA A 1105 -20.46 -32.82 3.10
CA ALA A 1105 -20.47 -34.06 2.30
C ALA A 1105 -19.23 -34.22 1.39
N MET A 1106 -18.57 -33.12 0.99
CA MET A 1106 -17.39 -33.19 0.11
C MET A 1106 -16.18 -33.88 0.75
N THR A 1107 -15.54 -34.79 0.01
CA THR A 1107 -14.27 -35.41 0.42
C THR A 1107 -13.16 -35.21 -0.62
N PRO A 1108 -11.87 -35.29 -0.26
CA PRO A 1108 -10.78 -35.19 -1.23
C PRO A 1108 -10.71 -36.46 -2.09
N GLN A 1109 -11.02 -36.34 -3.38
CA GLN A 1109 -11.14 -37.46 -4.32
C GLN A 1109 -10.14 -37.31 -5.48
N PRO A 1110 -8.83 -37.54 -5.24
CA PRO A 1110 -7.77 -37.26 -6.23
C PRO A 1110 -7.87 -38.07 -7.52
N ALA A 1111 -8.54 -39.23 -7.51
CA ALA A 1111 -8.72 -40.06 -8.71
C ALA A 1111 -9.73 -39.46 -9.72
N LEU A 1112 -10.58 -38.52 -9.28
CA LEU A 1112 -11.62 -37.90 -10.13
C LEU A 1112 -11.10 -36.75 -11.00
N CYS A 1113 -9.83 -36.32 -10.89
CA CYS A 1113 -9.28 -35.31 -11.79
C CYS A 1113 -7.81 -35.56 -12.16
N SER A 1114 -7.41 -35.14 -13.36
CA SER A 1114 -6.04 -35.29 -13.86
C SER A 1114 -4.99 -34.43 -13.13
N THR A 1115 -5.40 -33.54 -12.24
CA THR A 1115 -4.49 -32.74 -11.38
C THR A 1115 -4.32 -33.33 -9.98
N ALA A 1116 -5.11 -34.34 -9.61
CA ALA A 1116 -5.25 -34.89 -8.25
C ALA A 1116 -5.66 -33.89 -7.15
N TYR A 1117 -6.06 -32.67 -7.49
CA TYR A 1117 -6.55 -31.66 -6.55
C TYR A 1117 -8.06 -31.46 -6.76
N CYS A 1118 -8.87 -32.30 -6.12
CA CYS A 1118 -10.32 -32.33 -6.23
C CYS A 1118 -10.96 -32.61 -4.86
N LEU A 1119 -11.85 -31.72 -4.42
CA LEU A 1119 -12.92 -32.07 -3.48
C LEU A 1119 -14.15 -32.48 -4.30
N ALA A 1120 -14.85 -33.55 -3.90
CA ALA A 1120 -16.12 -33.93 -4.52
C ALA A 1120 -17.09 -34.57 -3.52
N ALA A 1121 -18.37 -34.24 -3.69
CA ALA A 1121 -19.51 -35.00 -3.21
C ALA A 1121 -20.19 -35.65 -4.43
N THR A 1122 -20.43 -36.96 -4.37
CA THR A 1122 -21.02 -37.74 -5.47
C THR A 1122 -22.15 -38.59 -4.92
N SER A 1123 -23.34 -38.00 -4.80
CA SER A 1123 -24.52 -38.61 -4.17
C SER A 1123 -25.63 -38.98 -5.16
N GLY A 1124 -25.55 -38.53 -6.42
CA GLY A 1124 -26.59 -38.70 -7.43
C GLY A 1124 -27.80 -37.76 -7.28
N THR A 1125 -27.87 -36.98 -6.19
CA THR A 1125 -28.85 -35.90 -5.98
C THR A 1125 -28.18 -34.52 -5.97
N ASP A 1126 -27.04 -34.40 -5.32
CA ASP A 1126 -26.35 -33.15 -4.95
C ASP A 1126 -24.87 -33.18 -5.39
N ASP A 1127 -24.63 -33.65 -6.62
CA ASP A 1127 -23.27 -33.86 -7.13
C ASP A 1127 -22.51 -32.53 -7.29
N GLU A 1128 -21.35 -32.43 -6.65
CA GLU A 1128 -20.61 -31.20 -6.47
C GLU A 1128 -19.10 -31.46 -6.51
N PHE A 1129 -18.34 -30.67 -7.27
CA PHE A 1129 -16.91 -30.86 -7.49
C PHE A 1129 -16.18 -29.50 -7.46
N LEU A 1130 -15.03 -29.45 -6.77
CA LEU A 1130 -14.12 -28.31 -6.79
C LEU A 1130 -12.71 -28.77 -7.13
N VAL A 1131 -12.22 -28.38 -8.31
CA VAL A 1131 -10.97 -28.87 -8.91
C VAL A 1131 -9.97 -27.72 -9.08
N TYR A 1132 -8.75 -27.87 -8.55
CA TYR A 1132 -7.66 -26.91 -8.73
C TYR A 1132 -6.68 -27.35 -9.83
N LEU A 1133 -6.27 -26.40 -10.66
CA LEU A 1133 -5.29 -26.54 -11.73
C LEU A 1133 -4.07 -25.66 -11.38
N PRO A 1134 -3.03 -26.18 -10.70
CA PRO A 1134 -1.88 -25.37 -10.28
C PRO A 1134 -1.07 -24.73 -11.41
N SER A 1135 -1.23 -25.21 -12.65
CA SER A 1135 -0.58 -24.70 -13.87
C SER A 1135 -1.57 -24.13 -14.89
N GLY A 1136 -2.86 -24.11 -14.59
CA GLY A 1136 -3.93 -23.82 -15.56
C GLY A 1136 -4.07 -24.90 -16.64
N GLY A 1137 -4.49 -24.47 -17.83
CA GLY A 1137 -4.61 -25.33 -19.01
C GLY A 1137 -5.84 -26.24 -18.97
N THR A 1138 -5.67 -27.50 -19.41
CA THR A 1138 -6.75 -28.49 -19.52
C THR A 1138 -6.71 -29.49 -18.37
N VAL A 1139 -7.87 -29.74 -17.76
CA VAL A 1139 -8.09 -30.82 -16.80
C VAL A 1139 -9.08 -31.84 -17.37
N SER A 1140 -8.84 -33.12 -17.10
CA SER A 1140 -9.89 -34.15 -17.25
C SER A 1140 -10.52 -34.40 -15.89
N VAL A 1141 -11.86 -34.41 -15.83
CA VAL A 1141 -12.65 -34.64 -14.62
C VAL A 1141 -13.61 -35.80 -14.86
N ASP A 1142 -13.67 -36.74 -13.93
CA ASP A 1142 -14.56 -37.89 -14.01
C ASP A 1142 -15.93 -37.58 -13.39
N LEU A 1143 -16.92 -37.38 -14.25
CA LEU A 1143 -18.30 -37.08 -13.85
C LEU A 1143 -19.20 -38.32 -14.04
N THR A 1144 -18.63 -39.52 -14.13
CA THR A 1144 -19.39 -40.76 -14.42
C THR A 1144 -20.42 -41.09 -13.32
N ALA A 1145 -20.12 -40.75 -12.07
CA ALA A 1145 -21.05 -40.90 -10.94
C ALA A 1145 -22.16 -39.82 -10.89
N ALA A 1146 -22.06 -38.75 -11.69
CA ALA A 1146 -22.94 -37.58 -11.66
C ALA A 1146 -23.69 -37.41 -13.00
N PRO A 1147 -24.71 -38.24 -13.29
CA PRO A 1147 -25.46 -38.18 -14.54
C PRO A 1147 -26.37 -36.94 -14.63
N GLY A 1148 -26.68 -36.52 -15.87
CA GLY A 1148 -27.54 -35.38 -16.16
C GLY A 1148 -26.79 -34.11 -16.55
N THR A 1149 -27.46 -32.96 -16.46
CA THR A 1149 -26.86 -31.64 -16.70
C THR A 1149 -26.25 -31.11 -15.42
N LEU A 1150 -25.04 -30.57 -15.53
CA LEU A 1150 -24.31 -29.90 -14.45
C LEU A 1150 -23.94 -28.49 -14.91
N SER A 1151 -24.05 -27.51 -14.02
CA SER A 1151 -23.45 -26.19 -14.20
C SER A 1151 -21.94 -26.23 -13.89
N TYR A 1152 -21.17 -25.29 -14.43
CA TYR A 1152 -19.78 -25.07 -14.02
C TYR A 1152 -19.38 -23.60 -14.07
N GLU A 1153 -18.40 -23.21 -13.25
CA GLU A 1153 -17.74 -21.90 -13.33
C GLU A 1153 -16.22 -21.99 -13.27
N TRP A 1154 -15.56 -21.08 -13.99
CA TRP A 1154 -14.10 -20.93 -14.00
C TRP A 1154 -13.70 -19.71 -13.18
N PHE A 1155 -12.98 -19.94 -12.09
CA PHE A 1155 -12.44 -18.92 -11.21
C PHE A 1155 -10.93 -18.76 -11.37
N ARG A 1156 -10.45 -17.52 -11.34
CA ARG A 1156 -9.02 -17.15 -11.48
C ARG A 1156 -8.46 -16.68 -10.12
N PRO A 1157 -7.70 -17.53 -9.39
CA PRO A 1157 -7.12 -17.20 -8.09
C PRO A 1157 -6.28 -15.93 -8.05
N SER A 1158 -5.53 -15.62 -9.12
CA SER A 1158 -4.69 -14.42 -9.19
C SER A 1158 -5.46 -13.09 -9.28
N THR A 1159 -6.79 -13.13 -9.48
CA THR A 1159 -7.63 -11.91 -9.54
C THR A 1159 -8.88 -11.97 -8.67
N GLY A 1160 -9.21 -13.12 -8.06
CA GLY A 1160 -10.44 -13.29 -7.28
C GLY A 1160 -11.72 -13.27 -8.12
N ALA A 1161 -11.63 -13.50 -9.43
CA ALA A 1161 -12.74 -13.31 -10.37
C ALA A 1161 -13.22 -14.63 -10.97
N VAL A 1162 -14.55 -14.80 -11.06
CA VAL A 1162 -15.17 -15.78 -11.97
C VAL A 1162 -15.11 -15.21 -13.40
N VAL A 1163 -14.47 -15.94 -14.31
CA VAL A 1163 -14.18 -15.49 -15.68
C VAL A 1163 -15.21 -16.01 -16.69
N SER A 1164 -15.77 -17.19 -16.47
CA SER A 1164 -16.88 -17.71 -17.27
C SER A 1164 -17.72 -18.73 -16.50
N ARG A 1165 -18.93 -18.98 -17.01
CA ARG A 1165 -19.86 -20.03 -16.56
C ARG A 1165 -20.38 -20.79 -17.76
N GLY A 1166 -20.85 -22.01 -17.54
CA GLY A 1166 -21.45 -22.84 -18.59
C GLY A 1166 -22.18 -24.05 -18.03
N THR A 1167 -22.60 -24.94 -18.92
CA THR A 1167 -23.24 -26.22 -18.60
C THR A 1167 -22.54 -27.36 -19.31
N THR A 1168 -22.51 -28.53 -18.68
CA THR A 1168 -21.92 -29.76 -19.20
C THR A 1168 -22.87 -30.93 -18.93
N THR A 1169 -22.72 -32.04 -19.66
CA THR A 1169 -23.47 -33.27 -19.39
C THR A 1169 -22.53 -34.26 -18.70
N GLY A 1170 -22.85 -34.61 -17.45
CA GLY A 1170 -22.11 -35.63 -16.69
C GLY A 1170 -22.46 -37.05 -17.15
N GLY A 1171 -22.30 -38.03 -16.25
CA GLY A 1171 -22.44 -39.46 -16.57
C GLY A 1171 -21.30 -40.03 -17.42
N THR A 1172 -20.21 -39.26 -17.60
CA THR A 1172 -18.99 -39.68 -18.31
C THR A 1172 -17.81 -38.78 -17.93
N ARG A 1173 -16.58 -39.20 -18.24
CA ARG A 1173 -15.38 -38.39 -18.07
C ARG A 1173 -15.34 -37.26 -19.09
N ARG A 1174 -15.08 -36.03 -18.65
CA ARG A 1174 -15.03 -34.81 -19.47
C ARG A 1174 -13.66 -34.15 -19.42
N SER A 1175 -13.39 -33.29 -20.39
CA SER A 1175 -12.20 -32.43 -20.42
C SER A 1175 -12.63 -30.97 -20.45
N PHE A 1176 -12.03 -30.15 -19.60
CA PHE A 1176 -12.32 -28.73 -19.45
C PHE A 1176 -11.02 -27.93 -19.57
N THR A 1177 -11.03 -26.88 -20.39
CA THR A 1177 -9.87 -25.99 -20.59
C THR A 1177 -10.14 -24.64 -19.94
N ALA A 1178 -9.22 -24.16 -19.10
CA ALA A 1178 -9.31 -22.84 -18.49
C ALA A 1178 -9.27 -21.75 -19.57
N PRO A 1179 -10.19 -20.76 -19.59
CA PRO A 1179 -10.25 -19.72 -20.61
C PRO A 1179 -9.20 -18.60 -20.39
N PHE A 1180 -8.06 -18.93 -19.76
CA PHE A 1180 -6.98 -18.00 -19.43
C PHE A 1180 -5.69 -18.74 -19.02
N THR A 1181 -4.59 -18.01 -19.00
CA THR A 1181 -3.28 -18.48 -18.52
C THR A 1181 -3.09 -18.26 -17.02
N GLY A 1182 -2.20 -19.04 -16.40
CA GLY A 1182 -2.01 -19.08 -14.95
C GLY A 1182 -2.89 -20.13 -14.27
N ASP A 1183 -2.76 -20.26 -12.96
CA ASP A 1183 -3.54 -21.22 -12.16
C ASP A 1183 -5.04 -20.92 -12.20
N ALA A 1184 -5.86 -21.97 -12.10
CA ALA A 1184 -7.31 -21.90 -12.28
C ALA A 1184 -8.04 -22.82 -11.30
N VAL A 1185 -9.27 -22.45 -10.95
CA VAL A 1185 -10.20 -23.30 -10.19
C VAL A 1185 -11.44 -23.53 -11.07
N LEU A 1186 -11.87 -24.79 -11.14
CA LEU A 1186 -13.10 -25.22 -11.80
C LEU A 1186 -14.05 -25.74 -10.72
N TYR A 1187 -15.19 -25.08 -10.57
CA TYR A 1187 -16.30 -25.55 -9.73
C TYR A 1187 -17.40 -26.09 -10.63
N ILE A 1188 -17.99 -27.23 -10.26
CA ILE A 1188 -19.04 -27.94 -11.00
C ILE A 1188 -20.12 -28.36 -9.98
N GLY A 1189 -21.38 -28.09 -10.27
CA GLY A 1189 -22.50 -28.45 -9.40
C GLY A 1189 -23.82 -28.49 -10.18
N ARG A 1190 -24.86 -29.09 -9.60
CA ARG A 1190 -26.21 -29.13 -10.20
C ARG A 1190 -26.89 -27.76 -10.23
#